data_AF-A0A4U7JHG3-F1
#
_entry.id   AF-A0A4U7JHG3-F1
#
_cell.length_a   1.000
_cell.length_b   1.000
_cell.length_c   1.000
_cell.angle_alpha   90.00
_cell.angle_beta   90.00
_cell.angle_gamma   90.00
#
_symmetry.space_group_name_H-M   'P 1'
#
loop_
_entity.id
_entity.type
_entity.pdbx_description
1 polymer ?
#
loop_
_entity_poly.entity_id
_entity_poly.type
_entity_poly.pdbx_seq_one_letter_code
_entity_poly.pdbx_strand_id
1 'polypeptide(L)'
;MLPQINLDDRTFKDMVESAKKMIPGLIPEWTDENHHDPGITLIELFAWLIEMQQYYLDRVTSRNELKFLKLLGIKPKSAEMAKSYVTFDNVLKNTFIPLGTPLGARDEIFETIQGNLLLSAKIEKVLSVYENQTWDYTEQNNEWGTAFYPFGNEAKKGSRLYIGLNEALPEGTNINISLNVFEDYPVPAVIPNEGEFIPSAKLLWKYYDGYEWRNVNIIKDSTYNLHFKGQLYFSIDKPMMPLQLEYSPEAERYWLCCIVEEGGYEIAPKLCELGFNTVEAIHRNTLCDFYHFSSTGKPNQKYIYSSHIALTGKCNIQVRKIIEGNEVWVNWERVDSLAKSEPTDKHFELSFDFINNNCVILFGDGENGKIPNEGIDNIRFITCANSFYETALIAESNGLPNQRIKTNLRDIIPDSFKIQVGRKPKGMSSLCWEDWVRVDSFDSSAPTDKHYILNDDTGEIIFGDNERGAIPQNLGINNISIISCQTGGMEKGNVKTNEINEIYSEIDSLRDINVLKSTPAEGGKNKESIQDAKQRARRDLKKLYKAVTCEDYEEIAKMTPGLRVAKVKAIPLYEPGLKGYPTNHVEAKVCIVAVPYSTAEKPLPSKAFLENMRRHLDKFRLITTELEVVPPEYVKITVSATVVVEQHINLNSQKVKDALKEMLSPVGSGEASEGWDFGRTVYKGDIYGRIKQIEGVEYVRDLKIQFEGRAAEIDSGGDIRLHPHAIVYSGEHKIHVINKTKV
;
A
#
# COMPACT_ATOMS: atom_id res chain seq x y z
N MET A 1 -18.57 9.60 23.11
CA MET A 1 -19.88 9.26 22.51
C MET A 1 -20.58 10.57 22.17
N LEU A 2 -21.35 10.64 21.07
CA LEU A 2 -22.34 11.73 20.97
C LEU A 2 -23.28 11.56 22.17
N PRO A 3 -23.70 12.63 22.86
CA PRO A 3 -24.66 12.51 23.94
C PRO A 3 -25.90 11.80 23.40
N GLN A 4 -26.47 10.89 24.20
CA GLN A 4 -27.76 10.30 23.88
C GLN A 4 -28.76 11.46 23.92
N ILE A 5 -29.13 11.97 22.74
CA ILE A 5 -30.11 13.04 22.63
C ILE A 5 -31.45 12.37 22.91
N ASN A 6 -31.99 12.62 24.10
CA ASN A 6 -33.34 12.25 24.45
C ASN A 6 -34.26 13.29 23.82
N LEU A 7 -34.95 12.97 22.72
CA LEU A 7 -35.82 13.93 22.03
C LEU A 7 -37.10 14.18 22.82
N ASP A 8 -37.54 13.20 23.61
CA ASP A 8 -38.70 13.28 24.51
C ASP A 8 -38.48 12.40 25.75
N ASP A 9 -38.39 13.01 26.93
CA ASP A 9 -38.01 12.34 28.19
C ASP A 9 -39.21 11.87 29.03
N ARG A 10 -40.44 12.00 28.51
CA ARG A 10 -41.67 11.60 29.22
C ARG A 10 -41.79 10.08 29.29
N THR A 11 -41.91 9.52 30.48
CA THR A 11 -42.15 8.08 30.68
C THR A 11 -43.63 7.73 30.52
N PHE A 12 -43.93 6.43 30.36
CA PHE A 12 -45.30 5.91 30.46
C PHE A 12 -46.07 6.49 31.65
N LYS A 13 -45.44 6.52 32.83
CA LYS A 13 -46.06 7.00 34.05
C LYS A 13 -46.39 8.49 33.96
N ASP A 14 -45.45 9.30 33.45
CA ASP A 14 -45.67 10.75 33.28
C ASP A 14 -46.81 11.02 32.30
N MET A 15 -46.90 10.24 31.23
CA MET A 15 -47.96 10.34 30.24
C MET A 15 -49.33 9.96 30.81
N VAL A 16 -49.43 8.84 31.53
CA VAL A 16 -50.67 8.41 32.18
C VAL A 16 -51.11 9.40 33.25
N GLU A 17 -50.19 9.88 34.11
CA GLU A 17 -50.51 10.86 35.14
C GLU A 17 -50.93 12.21 34.54
N SER A 18 -50.25 12.66 33.48
CA SER A 18 -50.62 13.89 32.77
C SER A 18 -52.02 13.77 32.15
N ALA A 19 -52.31 12.65 31.48
CA ALA A 19 -53.63 12.39 30.91
C ALA A 19 -54.72 12.35 31.99
N LYS A 20 -54.48 11.64 33.11
CA LYS A 20 -55.41 11.61 34.26
C LYS A 20 -55.68 13.00 34.82
N LYS A 21 -54.65 13.83 35.00
CA LYS A 21 -54.80 15.23 35.46
C LYS A 21 -55.66 16.09 34.53
N MET A 22 -55.78 15.73 33.25
CA MET A 22 -56.61 16.46 32.29
C MET A 22 -58.09 16.02 32.30
N ILE A 23 -58.41 14.82 32.82
CA ILE A 23 -59.77 14.27 32.83
C ILE A 23 -60.78 15.23 33.48
N PRO A 24 -60.54 15.78 34.70
CA PRO A 24 -61.54 16.64 35.35
C PRO A 24 -61.86 17.93 34.59
N GLY A 25 -60.90 18.42 33.78
CA GLY A 25 -61.09 19.63 32.97
C GLY A 25 -61.76 19.37 31.62
N LEU A 26 -61.59 18.18 31.06
CA LEU A 26 -62.12 17.82 29.74
C LEU A 26 -63.48 17.12 29.80
N ILE A 27 -63.62 16.18 30.73
CA ILE A 27 -64.81 15.34 30.87
C ILE A 27 -65.13 15.18 32.37
N PRO A 28 -65.78 16.18 33.01
CA PRO A 28 -66.11 16.14 34.43
C PRO A 28 -67.02 14.98 34.84
N GLU A 29 -67.74 14.38 33.88
CA GLU A 29 -68.64 13.23 34.09
C GLU A 29 -67.89 11.90 34.26
N TRP A 30 -66.60 11.84 33.89
CA TRP A 30 -65.78 10.64 34.03
C TRP A 30 -65.17 10.59 35.44
N THR A 31 -65.79 9.83 36.34
CA THR A 31 -65.42 9.79 37.76
C THR A 31 -64.61 8.55 38.18
N ASP A 32 -64.59 7.50 37.36
CA ASP A 32 -63.89 6.25 37.65
C ASP A 32 -62.51 6.21 36.96
N GLU A 33 -61.45 6.47 37.73
CA GLU A 33 -60.06 6.50 37.25
C GLU A 33 -59.25 5.26 37.68
N ASN A 34 -59.93 4.18 38.06
CA ASN A 34 -59.31 2.93 38.49
C ASN A 34 -58.86 2.05 37.30
N HIS A 35 -58.01 1.05 37.57
CA HIS A 35 -57.47 0.15 36.54
C HIS A 35 -58.51 -0.70 35.80
N HIS A 36 -59.71 -0.88 36.36
CA HIS A 36 -60.77 -1.65 35.70
C HIS A 36 -61.59 -0.81 34.72
N ASP A 37 -61.42 0.52 34.72
CA ASP A 37 -62.09 1.39 33.77
C ASP A 37 -61.49 1.21 32.35
N PRO A 38 -62.33 0.91 31.33
CA PRO A 38 -61.86 0.76 29.96
C PRO A 38 -61.21 2.02 29.39
N GLY A 39 -61.62 3.22 29.82
CA GLY A 39 -61.04 4.48 29.39
C GLY A 39 -59.61 4.66 29.92
N ILE A 40 -59.37 4.31 31.19
CA ILE A 40 -58.03 4.29 31.78
C ILE A 40 -57.15 3.25 31.08
N THR A 41 -57.71 2.08 30.76
CA THR A 41 -57.01 1.05 29.98
C THR A 41 -56.57 1.58 28.60
N LEU A 42 -57.41 2.38 27.92
CA LEU A 42 -57.04 3.01 26.65
C LEU A 42 -55.96 4.08 26.82
N ILE A 43 -56.02 4.89 27.88
CA ILE A 43 -54.96 5.87 28.21
C ILE A 43 -53.62 5.16 28.42
N GLU A 44 -53.60 4.07 29.19
CA GLU A 44 -52.41 3.25 29.41
C GLU A 44 -51.91 2.65 28.08
N LEU A 45 -52.79 2.09 27.24
CA LEU A 45 -52.40 1.56 25.92
C LEU A 45 -51.77 2.63 25.02
N PHE A 46 -52.35 3.83 24.96
CA PHE A 46 -51.81 4.92 24.15
C PHE A 46 -50.49 5.45 24.70
N ALA A 47 -50.36 5.59 26.03
CA ALA A 47 -49.11 5.96 26.66
C ALA A 47 -47.99 4.95 26.33
N TRP A 48 -48.32 3.65 26.34
CA TRP A 48 -47.39 2.59 25.95
C TRP A 48 -47.02 2.66 24.45
N LEU A 49 -47.99 2.90 23.55
CA LEU A 49 -47.72 3.08 22.12
C LEU A 49 -46.82 4.29 21.84
N ILE A 50 -47.02 5.39 22.56
CA ILE A 50 -46.19 6.60 22.44
C ILE A 50 -44.77 6.30 22.96
N GLU A 51 -44.63 5.67 24.12
CA GLU A 51 -43.32 5.30 24.67
C GLU A 51 -42.54 4.37 23.73
N MET A 52 -43.24 3.44 23.06
CA MET A 52 -42.63 2.61 22.03
C MET A 52 -42.17 3.42 20.81
N GLN A 53 -42.96 4.40 20.36
CA GLN A 53 -42.55 5.28 19.27
C GLN A 53 -41.36 6.17 19.66
N GLN A 54 -41.35 6.74 20.87
CA GLN A 54 -40.22 7.52 21.42
C GLN A 54 -38.95 6.68 21.40
N TYR A 55 -39.00 5.45 21.91
CA TYR A 55 -37.87 4.54 21.88
C TYR A 55 -37.31 4.28 20.47
N TYR A 56 -38.17 4.21 19.45
CA TYR A 56 -37.72 4.07 18.05
C TYR A 56 -37.16 5.38 17.48
N LEU A 57 -37.70 6.53 17.86
CA LEU A 57 -37.28 7.85 17.38
C LEU A 57 -35.95 8.31 17.98
N ASP A 58 -35.70 8.03 19.26
CA ASP A 58 -34.44 8.36 19.94
C ASP A 58 -33.25 7.52 19.46
N ARG A 59 -33.51 6.52 18.62
CA ARG A 59 -32.49 5.61 18.10
C ARG A 59 -31.92 6.11 16.79
N VAL A 60 -30.68 6.57 16.86
CA VAL A 60 -29.81 6.62 15.69
C VAL A 60 -29.36 5.20 15.35
N THR A 61 -30.06 4.57 14.42
CA THR A 61 -29.69 3.22 13.93
C THR A 61 -28.40 3.24 13.11
N SER A 62 -27.75 2.09 12.95
CA SER A 62 -26.59 1.93 12.06
C SER A 62 -26.88 2.39 10.63
N ARG A 63 -28.13 2.24 10.17
CA ARG A 63 -28.58 2.75 8.86
C ARG A 63 -28.53 4.27 8.78
N ASN A 64 -28.92 4.97 9.86
CA ASN A 64 -28.83 6.43 9.94
C ASN A 64 -27.37 6.89 9.97
N GLU A 65 -26.51 6.23 10.76
CA GLU A 65 -25.08 6.55 10.81
C GLU A 65 -24.39 6.41 9.45
N LEU A 66 -24.67 5.32 8.71
CA LEU A 66 -24.17 5.12 7.35
C LEU A 66 -24.67 6.21 6.38
N LYS A 67 -25.93 6.63 6.49
CA LYS A 67 -26.46 7.74 5.68
C LYS A 67 -25.78 9.07 6.00
N PHE A 68 -25.50 9.36 7.27
CA PHE A 68 -24.76 10.57 7.64
C PHE A 68 -23.32 10.54 7.12
N LEU A 69 -22.63 9.40 7.23
CA LEU A 69 -21.30 9.23 6.62
C LEU A 69 -21.35 9.44 5.09
N LYS A 70 -22.35 8.86 4.42
CA LYS A 70 -22.59 9.02 2.98
C LYS A 70 -22.79 10.49 2.58
N LEU A 71 -23.52 11.28 3.38
CA LEU A 71 -23.69 12.73 3.15
C LEU A 71 -22.38 13.50 3.27
N LEU A 72 -21.45 13.05 4.12
CA LEU A 72 -20.09 13.60 4.22
C LEU A 72 -19.16 13.10 3.10
N GLY A 73 -19.65 12.29 2.16
CA GLY A 73 -18.85 11.66 1.11
C GLY A 73 -17.96 10.52 1.62
N ILE A 74 -18.24 9.99 2.81
CA ILE A 74 -17.42 8.98 3.47
C ILE A 74 -18.17 7.65 3.47
N LYS A 75 -17.51 6.61 2.99
CA LYS A 75 -17.94 5.22 3.16
C LYS A 75 -16.98 4.47 4.07
N PRO A 76 -17.43 3.49 4.87
CA PRO A 76 -16.53 2.56 5.54
C PRO A 76 -15.60 1.92 4.52
N LYS A 77 -14.32 1.80 4.86
CA LYS A 77 -13.37 1.09 4.01
C LYS A 77 -13.74 -0.39 3.94
N SER A 78 -13.64 -0.97 2.75
CA SER A 78 -13.65 -2.41 2.55
C SER A 78 -12.46 -3.04 3.28
N ALA A 79 -12.54 -4.34 3.49
CA ALA A 79 -11.46 -5.09 4.09
C ALA A 79 -10.19 -5.06 3.19
N GLU A 80 -9.01 -5.00 3.81
CA GLU A 80 -7.71 -4.93 3.12
C GLU A 80 -7.06 -6.32 3.10
N MET A 81 -6.40 -6.68 2.01
CA MET A 81 -5.74 -7.98 1.84
C MET A 81 -4.33 -7.96 2.42
N ALA A 82 -3.99 -9.01 3.16
CA ALA A 82 -2.62 -9.25 3.59
C ALA A 82 -1.76 -9.62 2.37
N LYS A 83 -0.51 -9.16 2.37
CA LYS A 83 0.45 -9.39 1.28
C LYS A 83 1.73 -10.01 1.82
N SER A 84 2.31 -10.92 1.07
CA SER A 84 3.59 -11.56 1.37
C SER A 84 4.40 -11.78 0.09
N TYR A 85 5.72 -11.83 0.20
CA TYR A 85 6.61 -12.30 -0.85
C TYR A 85 7.00 -13.74 -0.58
N VAL A 86 6.77 -14.61 -1.56
CA VAL A 86 7.01 -16.05 -1.46
C VAL A 86 8.11 -16.43 -2.44
N THR A 87 9.17 -17.07 -1.95
CA THR A 87 10.29 -17.56 -2.75
C THR A 87 10.17 -19.06 -2.97
N PHE A 88 10.29 -19.48 -4.23
CA PHE A 88 10.23 -20.87 -4.64
C PHE A 88 11.64 -21.46 -4.85
N ASP A 89 11.80 -22.75 -4.54
CA ASP A 89 13.02 -23.52 -4.78
C ASP A 89 12.69 -24.86 -5.47
N ASN A 90 13.71 -25.70 -5.66
CA ASN A 90 13.67 -26.96 -6.39
C ASN A 90 13.18 -26.82 -7.85
N VAL A 91 13.44 -25.65 -8.44
CA VAL A 91 13.18 -25.38 -9.85
C VAL A 91 14.30 -26.02 -10.68
N LEU A 92 14.07 -27.24 -11.18
CA LEU A 92 15.07 -27.99 -11.95
C LEU A 92 15.17 -27.53 -13.42
N LYS A 93 14.11 -26.90 -13.92
CA LYS A 93 14.03 -26.30 -15.25
C LYS A 93 13.20 -25.04 -15.16
N ASN A 94 13.50 -24.04 -16.00
CA ASN A 94 12.70 -22.84 -16.09
C ASN A 94 11.21 -23.20 -16.26
N THR A 95 10.38 -22.77 -15.32
CA THR A 95 8.98 -23.19 -15.21
C THR A 95 8.10 -21.97 -14.94
N PHE A 96 7.02 -21.83 -15.69
CA PHE A 96 6.09 -20.71 -15.52
C PHE A 96 5.10 -21.00 -14.39
N ILE A 97 5.03 -20.12 -13.38
CA ILE A 97 3.97 -20.12 -12.37
C ILE A 97 2.84 -19.18 -12.82
N PRO A 98 1.59 -19.66 -13.01
CA PRO A 98 0.48 -18.81 -13.42
C PRO A 98 0.05 -17.78 -12.38
N LEU A 99 -0.65 -16.73 -12.85
CA LEU A 99 -1.46 -15.85 -12.01
C LEU A 99 -2.48 -16.65 -11.21
N GLY A 100 -2.71 -16.28 -9.95
CA GLY A 100 -3.73 -16.90 -9.10
C GLY A 100 -3.35 -18.30 -8.63
N THR A 101 -2.06 -18.67 -8.66
CA THR A 101 -1.62 -19.97 -8.12
C THR A 101 -1.83 -19.97 -6.61
N PRO A 102 -2.63 -20.91 -6.07
CA PRO A 102 -2.98 -20.93 -4.67
C PRO A 102 -1.84 -21.48 -3.81
N LEU A 103 -1.55 -20.78 -2.71
CA LEU A 103 -0.51 -21.08 -1.74
C LEU A 103 -1.17 -21.22 -0.36
N GLY A 104 -0.84 -22.30 0.34
CA GLY A 104 -1.43 -22.63 1.64
C GLY A 104 -0.67 -21.99 2.80
N ALA A 105 -1.43 -21.45 3.76
CA ALA A 105 -0.93 -21.05 5.08
C ALA A 105 -1.94 -21.41 6.18
N ARG A 106 -1.71 -22.53 6.86
CA ARG A 106 -2.68 -23.10 7.81
C ARG A 106 -4.02 -23.38 7.11
N ASP A 107 -5.11 -22.72 7.53
CA ASP A 107 -6.45 -22.82 6.91
C ASP A 107 -6.72 -21.71 5.89
N GLU A 108 -5.75 -20.83 5.62
CA GLU A 108 -5.90 -19.67 4.74
C GLU A 108 -5.21 -19.89 3.39
N ILE A 109 -5.80 -19.32 2.33
CA ILE A 109 -5.28 -19.41 0.96
C ILE A 109 -4.76 -18.05 0.52
N PHE A 110 -3.58 -18.07 -0.07
CA PHE A 110 -2.97 -16.93 -0.76
C PHE A 110 -2.89 -17.22 -2.26
N GLU A 111 -2.85 -16.18 -3.08
CA GLU A 111 -2.73 -16.32 -4.52
C GLU A 111 -1.62 -15.42 -5.06
N THR A 112 -0.86 -15.93 -6.03
CA THR A 112 0.08 -15.11 -6.80
C THR A 112 -0.66 -13.99 -7.55
N ILE A 113 -0.12 -12.77 -7.48
CA ILE A 113 -0.76 -11.58 -8.08
C ILE A 113 -0.53 -11.50 -9.59
N GLN A 114 0.45 -12.23 -10.11
CA GLN A 114 0.83 -12.26 -11.51
C GLN A 114 1.51 -13.60 -11.85
N GLY A 115 1.59 -13.89 -13.14
CA GLY A 115 2.38 -15.02 -13.63
C GLY A 115 3.86 -14.64 -13.71
N ASN A 116 4.74 -15.58 -13.35
CA ASN A 116 6.18 -15.38 -13.33
C ASN A 116 6.92 -16.59 -13.92
N LEU A 117 8.06 -16.36 -14.55
CA LEU A 117 8.99 -17.44 -14.89
C LEU A 117 9.87 -17.72 -13.68
N LEU A 118 9.75 -18.91 -13.11
CA LEU A 118 10.68 -19.42 -12.11
C LEU A 118 11.90 -19.98 -12.82
N LEU A 119 13.08 -19.52 -12.43
CA LEU A 119 14.37 -19.87 -13.00
C LEU A 119 14.98 -21.08 -12.30
N SER A 120 15.63 -21.95 -13.06
CA SER A 120 16.53 -22.95 -12.49
C SER A 120 17.87 -22.35 -12.04
N ALA A 121 18.19 -21.13 -12.51
CA ALA A 121 19.39 -20.40 -12.15
C ALA A 121 19.37 -19.98 -10.67
N LYS A 122 20.41 -20.34 -9.95
CA LYS A 122 20.64 -20.03 -8.53
C LYS A 122 21.82 -19.09 -8.36
N ILE A 123 21.72 -18.23 -7.37
CA ILE A 123 22.81 -17.34 -6.96
C ILE A 123 23.81 -18.17 -6.15
N GLU A 124 25.02 -18.29 -6.66
CA GLU A 124 26.13 -18.96 -5.98
C GLU A 124 27.08 -17.98 -5.29
N LYS A 125 27.10 -16.72 -5.75
CA LYS A 125 28.07 -15.74 -5.28
C LYS A 125 27.49 -14.34 -5.25
N VAL A 126 27.72 -13.60 -4.16
CA VAL A 126 27.39 -12.18 -4.05
C VAL A 126 28.63 -11.43 -3.59
N LEU A 127 29.17 -10.58 -4.45
CA LEU A 127 30.40 -9.82 -4.17
C LEU A 127 30.16 -8.32 -4.30
N SER A 128 30.76 -7.53 -3.43
CA SER A 128 30.80 -6.08 -3.58
C SER A 128 32.24 -5.61 -3.76
N VAL A 129 32.46 -4.74 -4.74
CA VAL A 129 33.77 -4.14 -5.02
C VAL A 129 33.65 -2.63 -4.89
N TYR A 130 34.31 -2.07 -3.90
CA TYR A 130 34.37 -0.64 -3.62
C TYR A 130 35.66 -0.31 -2.89
N GLU A 131 36.16 0.93 -3.04
CA GLU A 131 37.40 1.39 -2.39
C GLU A 131 38.62 0.49 -2.65
N ASN A 132 38.68 -0.14 -3.84
CA ASN A 132 39.69 -1.12 -4.24
C ASN A 132 39.76 -2.38 -3.33
N GLN A 133 38.69 -2.66 -2.59
CA GLN A 133 38.53 -3.85 -1.78
C GLN A 133 37.34 -4.66 -2.29
N THR A 134 37.39 -5.96 -2.02
CA THR A 134 36.31 -6.89 -2.35
C THR A 134 35.75 -7.49 -1.08
N TRP A 135 34.43 -7.56 -1.01
CA TRP A 135 33.67 -8.09 0.10
C TRP A 135 32.77 -9.22 -0.41
N ASP A 136 32.79 -10.37 0.26
CA ASP A 136 31.94 -11.51 -0.04
C ASP A 136 30.75 -11.51 0.92
N TYR A 137 29.55 -11.42 0.37
CA TYR A 137 28.29 -11.41 1.11
C TYR A 137 27.43 -12.65 0.84
N THR A 138 28.02 -13.71 0.28
CA THR A 138 27.28 -14.91 -0.14
C THR A 138 26.58 -15.59 1.04
N GLU A 139 27.27 -15.74 2.18
CA GLU A 139 26.66 -16.33 3.39
C GLU A 139 25.61 -15.40 4.00
N GLN A 140 25.93 -14.11 4.12
CA GLN A 140 25.02 -13.09 4.67
C GLN A 140 23.73 -12.96 3.86
N ASN A 141 23.78 -13.15 2.54
CA ASN A 141 22.60 -13.13 1.68
C ASN A 141 21.68 -14.34 1.90
N ASN A 142 22.23 -15.47 2.37
CA ASN A 142 21.47 -16.69 2.65
C ASN A 142 20.97 -16.75 4.11
N GLU A 143 21.53 -15.95 5.02
CA GLU A 143 21.16 -15.90 6.42
C GLU A 143 20.09 -14.83 6.72
N TRP A 144 19.01 -15.24 7.40
CA TRP A 144 17.94 -14.33 7.76
C TRP A 144 18.38 -13.29 8.80
N GLY A 145 18.11 -12.00 8.53
CA GLY A 145 18.27 -10.91 9.50
C GLY A 145 19.61 -10.17 9.45
N THR A 146 20.54 -10.58 8.58
CA THR A 146 21.82 -9.88 8.41
C THR A 146 21.78 -9.00 7.17
N ALA A 147 21.86 -7.68 7.34
CA ALA A 147 21.92 -6.73 6.23
C ALA A 147 23.37 -6.36 5.87
N PHE A 148 23.66 -6.20 4.59
CA PHE A 148 24.98 -5.79 4.09
C PHE A 148 24.90 -4.58 3.15
N TYR A 149 26.02 -3.88 2.97
CA TYR A 149 26.11 -2.71 2.09
C TYR A 149 26.64 -3.11 0.71
N PRO A 150 25.77 -3.27 -0.32
CA PRO A 150 26.19 -3.70 -1.66
C PRO A 150 27.17 -2.75 -2.36
N PHE A 151 27.27 -1.49 -1.90
CA PHE A 151 28.11 -0.46 -2.50
C PHE A 151 29.03 0.24 -1.49
N GLY A 152 29.13 -0.31 -0.27
CA GLY A 152 29.78 0.33 0.88
C GLY A 152 28.92 1.38 1.57
N ASN A 153 29.39 1.89 2.71
CA ASN A 153 28.63 2.79 3.61
C ASN A 153 28.23 4.14 2.99
N GLU A 154 28.90 4.55 1.91
CA GLU A 154 28.63 5.82 1.21
C GLU A 154 28.05 5.61 -0.20
N ALA A 155 28.01 4.38 -0.71
CA ALA A 155 27.57 4.06 -2.07
C ALA A 155 28.18 5.00 -3.15
N LYS A 156 29.52 5.13 -3.13
CA LYS A 156 30.26 6.02 -4.03
C LYS A 156 30.09 5.60 -5.50
N LYS A 157 30.17 6.58 -6.41
CA LYS A 157 30.21 6.33 -7.85
C LYS A 157 31.31 5.32 -8.20
N GLY A 158 30.97 4.32 -8.99
CA GLY A 158 31.87 3.26 -9.42
C GLY A 158 31.88 2.01 -8.53
N SER A 159 31.27 2.04 -7.33
CA SER A 159 31.02 0.84 -6.53
C SER A 159 30.19 -0.18 -7.31
N ARG A 160 30.50 -1.47 -7.16
CA ARG A 160 29.88 -2.55 -7.92
C ARG A 160 29.39 -3.67 -7.03
N LEU A 161 28.21 -4.20 -7.34
CA LEU A 161 27.66 -5.44 -6.82
C LEU A 161 27.67 -6.47 -7.95
N TYR A 162 28.32 -7.61 -7.72
CA TYR A 162 28.37 -8.74 -8.63
C TYR A 162 27.52 -9.89 -8.09
N ILE A 163 26.69 -10.46 -8.95
CA ILE A 163 25.82 -11.60 -8.64
C ILE A 163 26.21 -12.72 -9.60
N GLY A 164 26.84 -13.76 -9.06
CA GLY A 164 27.31 -14.93 -9.79
C GLY A 164 26.30 -16.07 -9.73
N LEU A 165 25.93 -16.59 -10.89
CA LEU A 165 24.94 -17.64 -11.07
C LEU A 165 25.61 -18.94 -11.54
N ASN A 166 25.02 -20.07 -11.17
CA ASN A 166 25.44 -21.40 -11.60
C ASN A 166 25.17 -21.67 -13.09
N GLU A 167 24.17 -21.01 -13.69
CA GLU A 167 23.81 -21.15 -15.10
C GLU A 167 23.35 -19.83 -15.72
N ALA A 168 23.28 -19.80 -17.06
CA ALA A 168 22.87 -18.63 -17.82
C ALA A 168 21.38 -18.32 -17.65
N LEU A 169 21.05 -17.03 -17.62
CA LEU A 169 19.67 -16.58 -17.69
C LEU A 169 19.08 -16.77 -19.10
N PRO A 170 17.77 -17.05 -19.22
CA PRO A 170 17.11 -17.23 -20.51
C PRO A 170 17.01 -15.92 -21.32
N GLU A 171 17.50 -15.95 -22.57
CA GLU A 171 17.45 -14.81 -23.51
C GLU A 171 16.01 -14.44 -23.90
N GLY A 172 15.74 -13.14 -24.03
CA GLY A 172 14.46 -12.64 -24.55
C GLY A 172 13.25 -12.88 -23.63
N THR A 173 13.48 -13.29 -22.39
CA THR A 173 12.42 -13.54 -21.41
C THR A 173 12.38 -12.45 -20.34
N ASN A 174 11.18 -12.22 -19.78
CA ASN A 174 11.00 -11.29 -18.67
C ASN A 174 11.39 -12.00 -17.37
N ILE A 175 12.46 -11.53 -16.75
CA ILE A 175 13.03 -12.05 -15.51
C ILE A 175 12.80 -11.03 -14.40
N ASN A 176 12.55 -11.50 -13.18
CA ASN A 176 12.53 -10.63 -12.01
C ASN A 176 13.56 -11.07 -10.97
N ILE A 177 14.24 -10.09 -10.37
CA ILE A 177 15.04 -10.27 -9.17
C ILE A 177 14.39 -9.49 -8.02
N SER A 178 14.24 -10.14 -6.88
CA SER A 178 13.75 -9.53 -5.64
C SER A 178 14.92 -8.94 -4.87
N LEU A 179 14.76 -7.70 -4.44
CA LEU A 179 15.77 -6.91 -3.74
C LEU A 179 15.13 -6.39 -2.46
N ASN A 180 15.44 -7.06 -1.35
CA ASN A 180 14.91 -6.72 -0.04
C ASN A 180 15.85 -5.70 0.63
N VAL A 181 15.49 -4.42 0.52
CA VAL A 181 16.23 -3.32 1.13
C VAL A 181 15.77 -3.14 2.58
N PHE A 182 16.72 -2.94 3.49
CA PHE A 182 16.41 -2.62 4.88
C PHE A 182 15.69 -1.27 4.98
N GLU A 183 14.52 -1.23 5.62
CA GLU A 183 13.69 -0.02 5.71
C GLU A 183 13.38 0.45 7.13
N ASP A 184 13.71 -0.36 8.15
CA ASP A 184 13.39 -0.16 9.57
C ASP A 184 14.32 0.87 10.22
N TYR A 185 14.28 2.09 9.68
CA TYR A 185 14.97 3.25 10.24
C TYR A 185 14.07 4.01 11.21
N PRO A 186 14.63 4.71 12.21
CA PRO A 186 13.87 5.55 13.16
C PRO A 186 12.97 6.60 12.48
N VAL A 187 13.40 7.11 11.33
CA VAL A 187 12.60 8.00 10.47
C VAL A 187 12.08 7.19 9.28
N PRO A 188 10.81 6.77 9.29
CA PRO A 188 10.25 5.99 8.20
C PRO A 188 10.08 6.86 6.95
N ALA A 189 10.18 6.23 5.77
CA ALA A 189 9.81 6.86 4.51
C ALA A 189 8.34 6.55 4.19
N VAL A 190 7.63 7.51 3.62
CA VAL A 190 6.32 7.25 3.01
C VAL A 190 6.56 6.61 1.63
N ILE A 191 5.96 5.46 1.35
CA ILE A 191 6.15 4.78 0.05
C ILE A 191 5.54 5.65 -1.08
N PRO A 192 6.30 5.98 -2.13
CA PRO A 192 5.81 6.78 -3.23
C PRO A 192 4.89 5.99 -4.18
N ASN A 193 3.90 6.67 -4.76
CA ASN A 193 3.16 6.11 -5.88
C ASN A 193 4.05 6.05 -7.13
N GLU A 194 3.68 5.21 -8.09
CA GLU A 194 4.41 5.03 -9.34
C GLU A 194 4.59 6.37 -10.08
N GLY A 195 5.84 6.71 -10.39
CA GLY A 195 6.21 7.95 -11.10
C GLY A 195 6.25 9.23 -10.26
N GLU A 196 5.94 9.19 -8.95
CA GLU A 196 6.00 10.39 -8.11
C GLU A 196 7.42 10.71 -7.60
N PHE A 197 8.26 9.69 -7.40
CA PHE A 197 9.57 9.82 -6.78
C PHE A 197 10.72 9.86 -7.80
N ILE A 198 11.63 10.81 -7.61
CA ILE A 198 12.88 10.92 -8.37
C ILE A 198 14.01 10.34 -7.49
N PRO A 199 14.64 9.22 -7.88
CA PRO A 199 15.77 8.65 -7.13
C PRO A 199 16.94 9.63 -7.02
N SER A 200 17.62 9.66 -5.86
CA SER A 200 18.81 10.51 -5.66
C SER A 200 20.10 9.91 -6.21
N ALA A 201 20.05 8.64 -6.60
CA ALA A 201 21.15 7.89 -7.20
C ALA A 201 20.66 7.11 -8.42
N LYS A 202 21.61 6.73 -9.28
CA LYS A 202 21.37 5.98 -10.52
C LYS A 202 22.23 4.73 -10.58
N LEU A 203 21.59 3.59 -10.81
CA LEU A 203 22.23 2.30 -10.96
C LEU A 203 22.24 1.87 -12.42
N LEU A 204 23.32 1.21 -12.84
CA LEU A 204 23.46 0.60 -14.15
C LEU A 204 23.65 -0.90 -13.99
N TRP A 205 22.75 -1.67 -14.59
CA TRP A 205 22.79 -3.14 -14.57
C TRP A 205 23.40 -3.68 -15.87
N LYS A 206 24.35 -4.61 -15.71
CA LYS A 206 25.07 -5.24 -16.81
C LYS A 206 25.14 -6.75 -16.65
N TYR A 207 25.40 -7.44 -17.75
CA TYR A 207 25.69 -8.87 -17.79
C TYR A 207 26.84 -9.15 -18.77
N TYR A 208 27.51 -10.29 -18.62
CA TYR A 208 28.63 -10.68 -19.48
C TYR A 208 28.18 -11.64 -20.60
N ASP A 209 28.48 -11.30 -21.86
CA ASP A 209 28.08 -12.07 -23.04
C ASP A 209 29.20 -12.96 -23.63
N GLY A 210 30.38 -12.97 -23.01
CA GLY A 210 31.57 -13.68 -23.50
C GLY A 210 32.62 -12.78 -24.15
N TYR A 211 32.25 -11.55 -24.52
CA TYR A 211 33.13 -10.57 -25.14
C TYR A 211 33.20 -9.28 -24.32
N GLU A 212 32.05 -8.79 -23.86
CA GLU A 212 31.95 -7.52 -23.14
C GLU A 212 30.82 -7.52 -22.09
N TRP A 213 30.82 -6.49 -21.24
CA TRP A 213 29.72 -6.23 -20.30
C TRP A 213 28.62 -5.42 -20.99
N ARG A 214 27.53 -6.10 -21.37
CA ARG A 214 26.33 -5.50 -21.98
C ARG A 214 25.37 -4.96 -20.94
N ASN A 215 24.57 -3.97 -21.33
CA ASN A 215 23.51 -3.44 -20.47
C ASN A 215 22.34 -4.41 -20.42
N VAL A 216 21.79 -4.59 -19.22
CA VAL A 216 20.51 -5.28 -19.03
C VAL A 216 19.37 -4.37 -19.48
N ASN A 217 18.37 -4.92 -20.18
CA ASN A 217 17.18 -4.18 -20.57
C ASN A 217 16.18 -4.15 -19.39
N ILE A 218 16.17 -3.05 -18.64
CA ILE A 218 15.26 -2.87 -17.50
C ILE A 218 13.85 -2.56 -18.02
N ILE A 219 12.89 -3.42 -17.67
CA ILE A 219 11.47 -3.28 -18.03
C ILE A 219 10.74 -2.46 -16.96
N LYS A 220 10.98 -2.78 -15.68
CA LYS A 220 10.38 -2.08 -14.54
C LYS A 220 11.28 -2.20 -13.31
N ASP A 221 11.53 -1.10 -12.62
CA ASP A 221 12.22 -1.10 -11.33
C ASP A 221 11.30 -0.52 -10.25
N SER A 222 10.79 -1.39 -9.36
CA SER A 222 9.97 -0.95 -8.22
C SER A 222 10.80 -0.60 -6.97
N THR A 223 12.11 -0.85 -6.99
CA THR A 223 13.04 -0.48 -5.91
C THR A 223 13.48 0.98 -5.98
N TYR A 224 13.20 1.65 -7.11
CA TYR A 224 13.65 3.01 -7.41
C TYR A 224 15.16 3.15 -7.26
N ASN A 225 15.97 2.35 -7.95
CA ASN A 225 17.41 2.27 -7.75
C ASN A 225 17.79 1.92 -6.30
N LEU A 226 17.20 0.86 -5.73
CA LEU A 226 17.47 0.40 -4.35
C LEU A 226 17.19 1.42 -3.22
N HIS A 227 16.26 2.35 -3.41
CA HIS A 227 15.77 3.21 -2.31
C HIS A 227 14.74 2.50 -1.43
N PHE A 228 14.01 1.54 -2.01
CA PHE A 228 12.96 0.76 -1.37
C PHE A 228 13.12 -0.73 -1.70
N LYS A 229 12.55 -1.57 -0.85
CA LYS A 229 12.38 -2.99 -1.16
C LYS A 229 11.44 -3.16 -2.35
N GLY A 230 11.70 -4.15 -3.19
CA GLY A 230 10.86 -4.41 -4.35
C GLY A 230 11.49 -5.39 -5.32
N GLN A 231 11.01 -5.36 -6.54
CA GLN A 231 11.45 -6.22 -7.64
C GLN A 231 11.93 -5.40 -8.84
N LEU A 232 13.01 -5.88 -9.45
CA LEU A 232 13.54 -5.39 -10.71
C LEU A 232 13.20 -6.41 -11.81
N TYR A 233 12.42 -5.96 -12.80
CA TYR A 233 12.04 -6.73 -13.98
C TYR A 233 12.93 -6.33 -15.15
N PHE A 234 13.51 -7.31 -15.82
CA PHE A 234 14.44 -7.08 -16.91
C PHE A 234 14.46 -8.23 -17.92
N SER A 235 15.12 -8.00 -19.06
CA SER A 235 15.46 -9.02 -20.04
C SER A 235 16.90 -8.86 -20.51
N ILE A 236 17.46 -9.91 -21.10
CA ILE A 236 18.77 -9.89 -21.79
C ILE A 236 18.58 -10.20 -23.28
N ASP A 237 19.42 -9.62 -24.13
CA ASP A 237 19.30 -9.65 -25.61
C ASP A 237 20.36 -10.52 -26.30
N LYS A 238 21.26 -11.12 -25.53
CA LYS A 238 22.28 -12.09 -25.95
C LYS A 238 22.48 -13.17 -24.89
N PRO A 239 22.94 -14.37 -25.28
CA PRO A 239 23.31 -15.41 -24.33
C PRO A 239 24.39 -14.94 -23.37
N MET A 240 24.26 -15.29 -22.08
CA MET A 240 25.34 -15.11 -21.12
C MET A 240 26.43 -16.14 -21.36
N MET A 241 27.69 -15.78 -21.09
CA MET A 241 28.80 -16.72 -21.06
C MET A 241 29.45 -16.73 -19.67
N PRO A 242 30.02 -17.87 -19.24
CA PRO A 242 30.69 -17.95 -17.96
C PRO A 242 31.97 -17.10 -17.97
N LEU A 243 32.28 -16.49 -16.82
CA LEU A 243 33.48 -15.68 -16.62
C LEU A 243 34.08 -16.01 -15.24
N GLN A 244 35.38 -16.21 -15.20
CA GLN A 244 36.15 -16.26 -13.96
C GLN A 244 36.59 -14.84 -13.59
N LEU A 245 36.05 -14.28 -12.51
CA LEU A 245 36.50 -12.98 -12.01
C LEU A 245 37.77 -13.16 -11.17
N GLU A 246 38.69 -12.19 -11.23
CA GLU A 246 39.92 -12.20 -10.42
C GLU A 246 39.63 -12.33 -8.91
N TYR A 247 38.50 -11.78 -8.45
CA TYR A 247 38.08 -11.82 -7.06
C TYR A 247 37.26 -13.06 -6.66
N SER A 248 37.04 -13.98 -7.60
CA SER A 248 36.34 -15.26 -7.38
C SER A 248 36.96 -16.34 -8.29
N PRO A 249 38.25 -16.70 -8.06
CA PRO A 249 38.99 -17.62 -8.93
C PRO A 249 38.57 -19.08 -8.78
N GLU A 250 37.71 -19.42 -7.83
CA GLU A 250 37.34 -20.80 -7.53
C GLU A 250 36.50 -21.50 -8.62
N ALA A 251 35.69 -20.76 -9.38
CA ALA A 251 34.86 -21.31 -10.44
C ALA A 251 34.44 -20.24 -11.46
N GLU A 252 34.21 -20.65 -12.70
CA GLU A 252 33.55 -19.80 -13.68
C GLU A 252 32.04 -19.71 -13.39
N ARG A 253 31.46 -18.52 -13.50
CA ARG A 253 30.03 -18.26 -13.22
C ARG A 253 29.44 -17.31 -14.25
N TYR A 254 28.11 -17.27 -14.31
CA TYR A 254 27.38 -16.30 -15.12
C TYR A 254 27.08 -15.06 -14.28
N TRP A 255 27.49 -13.88 -14.73
CA TRP A 255 27.48 -12.69 -13.87
C TRP A 255 26.47 -11.63 -14.29
N LEU A 256 25.72 -11.13 -13.32
CA LEU A 256 25.13 -9.80 -13.34
C LEU A 256 26.02 -8.84 -12.54
N CYS A 257 26.13 -7.60 -13.01
CA CYS A 257 26.85 -6.53 -12.32
C CYS A 257 25.97 -5.28 -12.23
N CYS A 258 25.71 -4.85 -11.01
CA CYS A 258 25.08 -3.55 -10.73
C CYS A 258 26.16 -2.54 -10.35
N ILE A 259 26.18 -1.39 -11.02
CA ILE A 259 27.19 -0.35 -10.84
C ILE A 259 26.50 0.93 -10.39
N VAL A 260 27.06 1.62 -9.38
CA VAL A 260 26.65 2.98 -9.05
C VAL A 260 27.18 3.94 -10.12
N GLU A 261 26.30 4.35 -11.04
CA GLU A 261 26.64 5.30 -12.11
C GLU A 261 26.70 6.73 -11.57
N GLU A 262 25.72 7.08 -10.74
CA GLU A 262 25.64 8.33 -10.00
C GLU A 262 25.27 8.02 -8.55
N GLY A 263 26.13 8.41 -7.60
CA GLY A 263 25.80 8.35 -6.17
C GLY A 263 24.91 9.52 -5.75
N GLY A 264 24.50 9.55 -4.49
CA GLY A 264 23.63 10.62 -3.98
C GLY A 264 22.62 10.17 -2.93
N TYR A 265 22.63 8.89 -2.56
CA TYR A 265 21.83 8.37 -1.47
C TYR A 265 22.06 9.16 -0.17
N GLU A 266 20.97 9.61 0.44
CA GLU A 266 21.00 10.18 1.80
C GLU A 266 21.42 9.13 2.84
N ILE A 267 21.04 7.87 2.58
CA ILE A 267 21.44 6.67 3.31
C ILE A 267 21.81 5.62 2.29
N ALA A 268 23.06 5.16 2.31
CA ALA A 268 23.49 4.08 1.43
C ALA A 268 22.58 2.84 1.63
N PRO A 269 22.14 2.19 0.54
CA PRO A 269 21.23 1.07 0.63
C PRO A 269 21.89 -0.07 1.39
N LYS A 270 21.09 -0.78 2.18
CA LYS A 270 21.46 -2.06 2.79
C LYS A 270 20.54 -3.13 2.23
N LEU A 271 21.11 -4.21 1.73
CA LEU A 271 20.33 -5.38 1.32
C LEU A 271 20.26 -6.35 2.49
N CYS A 272 19.04 -6.68 2.90
CA CYS A 272 18.78 -7.84 3.74
C CYS A 272 18.84 -9.13 2.91
N GLU A 273 18.42 -9.05 1.64
CA GLU A 273 18.40 -10.20 0.76
C GLU A 273 18.31 -9.79 -0.72
N LEU A 274 18.97 -10.53 -1.60
CA LEU A 274 18.68 -10.59 -3.03
C LEU A 274 18.41 -12.03 -3.46
N GLY A 275 17.43 -12.23 -4.35
CA GLY A 275 17.02 -13.56 -4.77
C GLY A 275 16.14 -13.59 -6.03
N PHE A 276 16.21 -14.68 -6.77
CA PHE A 276 15.26 -14.99 -7.86
C PHE A 276 14.01 -15.69 -7.30
N ASN A 277 13.07 -16.02 -8.20
CA ASN A 277 11.92 -16.90 -7.90
C ASN A 277 11.05 -16.42 -6.76
N THR A 278 11.02 -15.12 -6.51
CA THR A 278 10.19 -14.51 -5.46
C THR A 278 9.00 -13.81 -6.12
N VAL A 279 7.80 -14.16 -5.67
CA VAL A 279 6.53 -13.67 -6.23
C VAL A 279 5.69 -13.07 -5.12
N GLU A 280 5.01 -11.96 -5.40
CA GLU A 280 4.05 -11.36 -4.47
C GLU A 280 2.76 -12.20 -4.45
N ALA A 281 2.32 -12.54 -3.24
CA ALA A 281 1.10 -13.27 -2.98
C ALA A 281 0.18 -12.46 -2.05
N ILE A 282 -1.13 -12.54 -2.29
CA ILE A 282 -2.16 -11.85 -1.49
C ILE A 282 -3.13 -12.85 -0.88
N HIS A 283 -3.65 -12.54 0.30
CA HIS A 283 -4.69 -13.32 0.97
C HIS A 283 -6.01 -13.22 0.22
N ARG A 284 -6.17 -14.12 -0.76
CA ARG A 284 -7.30 -14.18 -1.69
C ARG A 284 -7.47 -15.63 -2.15
N ASN A 285 -8.73 -16.02 -2.30
CA ASN A 285 -9.15 -17.24 -2.95
C ASN A 285 -10.20 -16.92 -4.02
N THR A 286 -9.87 -17.15 -5.28
CA THR A 286 -10.67 -16.88 -6.45
C THR A 286 -11.51 -18.11 -6.77
N LEU A 287 -12.82 -18.00 -6.57
CA LEU A 287 -13.76 -19.10 -6.83
C LEU A 287 -14.25 -19.09 -8.28
N CYS A 288 -14.44 -17.90 -8.83
CA CYS A 288 -14.68 -17.68 -10.25
C CYS A 288 -14.21 -16.28 -10.64
N ASP A 289 -13.80 -16.11 -11.89
CA ASP A 289 -13.49 -14.81 -12.47
C ASP A 289 -13.74 -14.81 -13.98
N PHE A 290 -13.64 -13.65 -14.62
CA PHE A 290 -13.69 -13.55 -16.07
C PHE A 290 -12.67 -12.57 -16.65
N TYR A 291 -12.30 -12.82 -17.89
CA TYR A 291 -11.45 -11.95 -18.68
C TYR A 291 -12.15 -11.56 -19.99
N HIS A 292 -11.90 -10.34 -20.47
CA HIS A 292 -12.46 -9.87 -21.74
C HIS A 292 -11.41 -9.87 -22.85
N PHE A 293 -11.83 -10.28 -24.05
CA PHE A 293 -11.07 -10.12 -25.28
C PHE A 293 -11.86 -9.29 -26.29
N SER A 294 -11.12 -8.60 -27.15
CA SER A 294 -11.68 -7.88 -28.29
C SER A 294 -11.60 -8.74 -29.55
N SER A 295 -12.73 -8.87 -30.24
CA SER A 295 -12.80 -9.57 -31.52
C SER A 295 -12.48 -8.65 -32.69
N THR A 296 -11.65 -9.15 -33.59
CA THR A 296 -11.30 -8.51 -34.87
C THR A 296 -12.30 -8.82 -35.98
N GLY A 297 -13.29 -9.69 -35.76
CA GLY A 297 -14.23 -10.14 -36.79
C GLY A 297 -13.61 -10.97 -37.92
N LYS A 298 -12.36 -11.44 -37.78
CA LYS A 298 -11.64 -12.23 -38.79
C LYS A 298 -11.69 -13.74 -38.51
N PRO A 299 -11.49 -14.61 -39.51
CA PRO A 299 -11.33 -16.06 -39.32
C PRO A 299 -10.19 -16.43 -38.37
N ASN A 300 -10.28 -17.59 -37.71
CA ASN A 300 -9.19 -18.21 -36.93
C ASN A 300 -8.59 -17.32 -35.82
N GLN A 301 -9.45 -16.57 -35.13
CA GLN A 301 -9.00 -15.73 -34.01
C GLN A 301 -8.52 -16.60 -32.85
N LYS A 302 -7.30 -16.32 -32.38
CA LYS A 302 -6.63 -17.02 -31.29
C LYS A 302 -6.36 -16.08 -30.12
N TYR A 303 -6.74 -16.49 -28.92
CA TYR A 303 -6.47 -15.77 -27.68
C TYR A 303 -5.69 -16.65 -26.71
N ILE A 304 -4.79 -16.05 -25.94
CA ILE A 304 -3.93 -16.73 -24.97
C ILE A 304 -4.18 -16.09 -23.61
N TYR A 305 -4.40 -16.92 -22.59
CA TYR A 305 -4.58 -16.48 -21.21
C TYR A 305 -3.91 -17.43 -20.23
N SER A 306 -3.26 -16.88 -19.21
CA SER A 306 -2.58 -17.65 -18.18
C SER A 306 -3.13 -17.33 -16.81
N SER A 307 -3.91 -18.24 -16.24
CA SER A 307 -4.24 -18.23 -14.82
C SER A 307 -4.40 -19.66 -14.31
N HIS A 308 -4.14 -19.87 -13.04
CA HIS A 308 -4.25 -21.17 -12.40
C HIS A 308 -5.67 -21.77 -12.54
N ILE A 309 -6.69 -20.95 -12.28
CA ILE A 309 -8.09 -21.36 -12.38
C ILE A 309 -8.53 -21.68 -13.81
N ALA A 310 -7.93 -21.03 -14.83
CA ALA A 310 -8.20 -21.35 -16.23
C ALA A 310 -7.62 -22.73 -16.63
N LEU A 311 -6.48 -23.09 -16.06
CA LEU A 311 -5.79 -24.36 -16.35
C LEU A 311 -6.41 -25.55 -15.61
N THR A 312 -6.91 -25.33 -14.40
CA THR A 312 -7.38 -26.40 -13.51
C THR A 312 -8.91 -26.48 -13.39
N GLY A 313 -9.61 -25.38 -13.65
CA GLY A 313 -11.05 -25.24 -13.45
C GLY A 313 -11.91 -25.50 -14.68
N LYS A 314 -13.20 -25.14 -14.56
CA LYS A 314 -14.15 -25.12 -15.67
C LYS A 314 -14.12 -23.76 -16.36
N CYS A 315 -14.19 -23.80 -17.69
CA CYS A 315 -14.16 -22.62 -18.53
C CYS A 315 -15.43 -22.52 -19.37
N ASN A 316 -15.98 -21.31 -19.49
CA ASN A 316 -17.11 -20.99 -20.36
C ASN A 316 -16.80 -19.72 -21.17
N ILE A 317 -17.28 -19.65 -22.42
CA ILE A 317 -17.15 -18.46 -23.25
C ILE A 317 -18.51 -17.85 -23.53
N GLN A 318 -18.57 -16.53 -23.42
CA GLN A 318 -19.70 -15.74 -23.86
C GLN A 318 -19.26 -14.71 -24.89
N VAL A 319 -20.09 -14.48 -25.90
CA VAL A 319 -19.88 -13.39 -26.86
C VAL A 319 -21.06 -12.43 -26.78
N ARG A 320 -20.75 -11.14 -26.70
CA ARG A 320 -21.70 -10.06 -26.57
C ARG A 320 -22.41 -9.80 -27.91
N LYS A 321 -23.72 -9.60 -27.84
CA LYS A 321 -24.60 -9.33 -28.98
C LYS A 321 -25.66 -8.32 -28.60
N ILE A 322 -26.12 -7.53 -29.56
CA ILE A 322 -27.30 -6.67 -29.39
C ILE A 322 -28.55 -7.46 -29.77
N ILE A 323 -29.51 -7.58 -28.85
CA ILE A 323 -30.81 -8.24 -29.05
C ILE A 323 -31.91 -7.33 -28.48
N GLU A 324 -32.91 -7.00 -29.31
CA GLU A 324 -34.00 -6.06 -28.96
C GLU A 324 -33.47 -4.70 -28.47
N GLY A 325 -32.37 -4.21 -29.07
CA GLY A 325 -31.73 -2.95 -28.68
C GLY A 325 -30.89 -3.00 -27.41
N ASN A 326 -30.81 -4.16 -26.73
CA ASN A 326 -30.02 -4.33 -25.50
C ASN A 326 -28.79 -5.21 -25.73
N GLU A 327 -27.67 -4.85 -25.12
CA GLU A 327 -26.49 -5.70 -25.07
C GLU A 327 -26.72 -6.91 -24.15
N VAL A 328 -26.42 -8.11 -24.66
CA VAL A 328 -26.55 -9.37 -23.92
C VAL A 328 -25.38 -10.29 -24.22
N TRP A 329 -25.10 -11.19 -23.28
CA TRP A 329 -24.10 -12.24 -23.41
C TRP A 329 -24.75 -13.54 -23.85
N VAL A 330 -24.13 -14.21 -24.82
CA VAL A 330 -24.60 -15.49 -25.37
C VAL A 330 -23.50 -16.51 -25.20
N ASN A 331 -23.80 -17.65 -24.58
CA ASN A 331 -22.85 -18.74 -24.41
C ASN A 331 -22.44 -19.34 -25.77
N TRP A 332 -21.17 -19.70 -25.87
CA TRP A 332 -20.58 -20.51 -26.93
C TRP A 332 -20.23 -21.89 -26.37
N GLU A 333 -20.30 -22.91 -27.20
CA GLU A 333 -20.07 -24.29 -26.80
C GLU A 333 -18.61 -24.69 -27.08
N ARG A 334 -17.98 -25.34 -26.10
CA ARG A 334 -16.64 -25.89 -26.26
C ARG A 334 -16.73 -27.18 -27.06
N VAL A 335 -15.90 -27.29 -28.10
CA VAL A 335 -15.71 -28.53 -28.85
C VAL A 335 -14.24 -28.96 -28.82
N ASP A 336 -13.99 -30.26 -28.98
CA ASP A 336 -12.61 -30.79 -29.06
C ASP A 336 -11.91 -30.39 -30.36
N SER A 337 -12.68 -30.17 -31.43
CA SER A 337 -12.16 -29.72 -32.71
C SER A 337 -13.24 -28.97 -33.49
N LEU A 338 -12.87 -27.83 -34.05
CA LEU A 338 -13.77 -27.02 -34.89
C LEU A 338 -14.15 -27.69 -36.21
N ALA A 339 -13.39 -28.69 -36.68
CA ALA A 339 -13.59 -29.33 -37.99
C ALA A 339 -14.95 -30.03 -38.20
N LYS A 340 -15.73 -30.24 -37.13
CA LYS A 340 -17.08 -30.82 -37.17
C LYS A 340 -18.19 -29.79 -36.97
N SER A 341 -17.83 -28.51 -36.86
CA SER A 341 -18.78 -27.43 -36.57
C SER A 341 -19.30 -26.84 -37.86
N GLU A 342 -20.60 -26.56 -37.93
CA GLU A 342 -21.20 -25.88 -39.07
C GLU A 342 -20.91 -24.37 -39.04
N PRO A 343 -20.99 -23.65 -40.18
CA PRO A 343 -20.71 -22.20 -40.27
C PRO A 343 -21.46 -21.31 -39.27
N THR A 344 -22.64 -21.75 -38.82
CA THR A 344 -23.49 -21.00 -37.89
C THR A 344 -23.28 -21.35 -36.43
N ASP A 345 -22.54 -22.43 -36.16
CA ASP A 345 -22.38 -22.98 -34.82
C ASP A 345 -21.49 -22.09 -33.98
N LYS A 346 -21.95 -21.77 -32.77
CA LYS A 346 -21.24 -20.91 -31.82
C LYS A 346 -20.24 -21.75 -31.05
N HIS A 347 -19.26 -22.31 -31.74
CA HIS A 347 -18.27 -23.22 -31.18
C HIS A 347 -16.91 -22.56 -30.99
N PHE A 348 -16.18 -23.01 -29.98
CA PHE A 348 -14.77 -22.66 -29.76
C PHE A 348 -13.99 -23.90 -29.34
N GLU A 349 -12.69 -23.90 -29.65
CA GLU A 349 -11.75 -24.91 -29.18
C GLU A 349 -10.90 -24.31 -28.05
N LEU A 350 -10.66 -25.11 -27.01
CA LEU A 350 -9.82 -24.76 -25.87
C LEU A 350 -8.74 -25.82 -25.69
N SER A 351 -7.50 -25.42 -25.94
CA SER A 351 -6.29 -26.24 -25.75
C SER A 351 -5.38 -25.65 -24.69
N PHE A 352 -4.49 -26.47 -24.15
CA PHE A 352 -3.56 -26.10 -23.08
C PHE A 352 -2.12 -26.28 -23.56
N ASP A 353 -1.35 -25.20 -23.50
CA ASP A 353 0.10 -25.23 -23.67
C ASP A 353 0.73 -25.44 -22.30
N PHE A 354 1.03 -26.70 -21.98
CA PHE A 354 1.62 -27.11 -20.71
C PHE A 354 3.11 -26.74 -20.56
N ILE A 355 3.76 -26.24 -21.62
CA ILE A 355 5.15 -25.75 -21.52
C ILE A 355 5.14 -24.36 -20.90
N ASN A 356 4.25 -23.50 -21.38
CA ASN A 356 4.13 -22.12 -20.92
C ASN A 356 3.00 -21.91 -19.90
N ASN A 357 2.27 -22.98 -19.54
CA ASN A 357 1.08 -22.96 -18.70
C ASN A 357 0.02 -21.95 -19.17
N ASN A 358 -0.26 -21.98 -20.48
CA ASN A 358 -1.22 -21.09 -21.11
C ASN A 358 -2.46 -21.84 -21.62
N CYS A 359 -3.63 -21.22 -21.48
CA CYS A 359 -4.84 -21.63 -22.19
C CYS A 359 -4.89 -20.93 -23.55
N VAL A 360 -5.21 -21.69 -24.60
CA VAL A 360 -5.39 -21.19 -25.96
C VAL A 360 -6.84 -21.37 -26.38
N ILE A 361 -7.49 -20.26 -26.69
CA ILE A 361 -8.86 -20.22 -27.21
C ILE A 361 -8.78 -19.98 -28.72
N LEU A 362 -9.43 -20.84 -29.50
CA LEU A 362 -9.53 -20.70 -30.95
C LEU A 362 -11.00 -20.62 -31.37
N PHE A 363 -11.31 -19.63 -32.21
CA PHE A 363 -12.62 -19.47 -32.85
C PHE A 363 -12.61 -19.95 -34.30
N GLY A 364 -13.80 -20.26 -34.82
CA GLY A 364 -14.01 -20.74 -36.19
C GLY A 364 -13.55 -19.76 -37.28
N ASP A 365 -13.50 -20.27 -38.50
CA ASP A 365 -13.09 -19.56 -39.70
C ASP A 365 -14.27 -19.10 -40.58
N GLY A 366 -15.50 -19.40 -40.16
CA GLY A 366 -16.73 -19.12 -40.90
C GLY A 366 -17.20 -20.28 -41.77
N GLU A 367 -16.39 -21.32 -41.95
CA GLU A 367 -16.78 -22.61 -42.53
C GLU A 367 -16.92 -23.67 -41.43
N ASN A 368 -15.90 -23.76 -40.57
CA ASN A 368 -15.77 -24.67 -39.43
C ASN A 368 -16.08 -23.92 -38.14
N GLY A 369 -17.35 -23.58 -37.93
CA GLY A 369 -17.81 -22.78 -36.80
C GLY A 369 -17.82 -21.27 -37.09
N LYS A 370 -18.63 -20.58 -36.29
CA LYS A 370 -18.93 -19.17 -36.48
C LYS A 370 -17.78 -18.26 -36.05
N ILE A 371 -17.59 -17.15 -36.77
CA ILE A 371 -16.68 -16.07 -36.39
C ILE A 371 -17.37 -15.13 -35.39
N PRO A 372 -16.76 -14.80 -34.24
CA PRO A 372 -17.29 -13.76 -33.36
C PRO A 372 -17.30 -12.41 -34.07
N ASN A 373 -18.38 -11.64 -33.89
CA ASN A 373 -18.51 -10.32 -34.52
C ASN A 373 -17.39 -9.39 -34.05
N GLU A 374 -16.94 -8.47 -34.90
CA GLU A 374 -15.98 -7.43 -34.49
C GLU A 374 -16.52 -6.61 -33.30
N GLY A 375 -15.66 -6.30 -32.34
CA GLY A 375 -16.00 -5.49 -31.18
C GLY A 375 -14.90 -5.43 -30.13
N ILE A 376 -15.00 -4.42 -29.26
CA ILE A 376 -14.10 -4.23 -28.12
C ILE A 376 -14.69 -4.98 -26.92
N ASP A 377 -13.87 -5.73 -26.19
CA ASP A 377 -14.26 -6.48 -24.97
C ASP A 377 -15.58 -7.25 -25.13
N ASN A 378 -15.79 -7.81 -26.31
CA ASN A 378 -17.05 -8.45 -26.69
C ASN A 378 -16.99 -9.98 -26.61
N ILE A 379 -15.85 -10.53 -26.22
CA ILE A 379 -15.67 -11.93 -25.85
C ILE A 379 -15.36 -11.95 -24.35
N ARG A 380 -16.05 -12.81 -23.60
CA ARG A 380 -15.84 -13.02 -22.18
C ARG A 380 -15.47 -14.48 -21.94
N PHE A 381 -14.33 -14.68 -21.30
CA PHE A 381 -13.84 -15.98 -20.87
C PHE A 381 -14.05 -16.10 -19.35
N ILE A 382 -15.00 -16.91 -18.93
CA ILE A 382 -15.35 -17.15 -17.52
C ILE A 382 -14.65 -18.41 -17.07
N THR A 383 -13.92 -18.33 -15.96
CA THR A 383 -13.18 -19.45 -15.37
C THR A 383 -13.59 -19.62 -13.92
N CYS A 384 -14.11 -20.80 -13.56
CA CYS A 384 -14.51 -21.10 -12.20
C CYS A 384 -13.82 -22.36 -11.68
N ALA A 385 -13.54 -22.39 -10.39
CA ALA A 385 -13.02 -23.56 -9.70
C ALA A 385 -14.02 -24.72 -9.85
N ASN A 386 -13.51 -25.95 -10.01
CA ASN A 386 -14.35 -27.13 -10.20
C ASN A 386 -15.36 -27.33 -9.05
N SER A 387 -14.95 -27.02 -7.81
CA SER A 387 -15.78 -27.09 -6.61
C SER A 387 -16.90 -26.04 -6.57
N PHE A 388 -16.79 -24.96 -7.35
CA PHE A 388 -17.71 -23.83 -7.32
C PHE A 388 -18.61 -23.73 -8.56
N TYR A 389 -18.21 -24.30 -9.70
CA TYR A 389 -18.89 -24.14 -10.99
C TYR A 389 -20.41 -24.42 -10.93
N GLU A 390 -20.83 -25.53 -10.32
CA GLU A 390 -22.25 -25.88 -10.19
C GLU A 390 -23.00 -24.93 -9.23
N THR A 391 -22.35 -24.48 -8.16
CA THR A 391 -22.93 -23.56 -7.17
C THR A 391 -22.96 -22.11 -7.64
N ALA A 392 -22.22 -21.77 -8.70
CA ALA A 392 -22.20 -20.44 -9.29
C ALA A 392 -23.55 -20.09 -9.92
N LEU A 393 -24.36 -21.08 -10.31
CA LEU A 393 -25.76 -20.89 -10.70
C LEU A 393 -26.63 -20.89 -9.43
N ILE A 394 -26.83 -19.71 -8.85
CA ILE A 394 -27.30 -19.53 -7.48
C ILE A 394 -28.76 -19.97 -7.31
N ALA A 395 -29.65 -19.41 -8.14
CA ALA A 395 -31.09 -19.48 -7.88
C ALA A 395 -31.96 -19.08 -9.09
N GLU A 396 -33.23 -19.45 -8.99
CA GLU A 396 -34.35 -18.91 -9.77
C GLU A 396 -34.82 -17.58 -9.18
N SER A 397 -35.13 -16.61 -10.04
CA SER A 397 -35.85 -15.41 -9.60
C SER A 397 -37.31 -15.72 -9.28
N ASN A 398 -37.80 -15.29 -8.12
CA ASN A 398 -39.22 -15.39 -7.77
C ASN A 398 -40.07 -14.26 -8.38
N GLY A 399 -39.45 -13.25 -8.99
CA GLY A 399 -40.13 -12.11 -9.62
C GLY A 399 -40.84 -11.17 -8.64
N LEU A 400 -40.52 -11.21 -7.34
CA LEU A 400 -41.14 -10.38 -6.31
C LEU A 400 -40.28 -9.15 -5.95
N PRO A 401 -40.90 -8.03 -5.54
CA PRO A 401 -40.17 -6.86 -5.03
C PRO A 401 -39.28 -7.20 -3.84
N ASN A 402 -38.10 -6.59 -3.78
CA ASN A 402 -37.11 -6.80 -2.71
C ASN A 402 -36.71 -8.27 -2.54
N GLN A 403 -36.69 -9.05 -3.63
CA GLN A 403 -36.26 -10.45 -3.61
C GLN A 403 -34.88 -10.56 -2.93
N ARG A 404 -34.77 -11.50 -1.99
CA ARG A 404 -33.53 -11.83 -1.29
C ARG A 404 -33.07 -13.23 -1.62
N ILE A 405 -31.79 -13.39 -1.88
CA ILE A 405 -31.16 -14.67 -2.19
C ILE A 405 -29.96 -14.84 -1.29
N LYS A 406 -29.96 -15.91 -0.50
CA LYS A 406 -28.86 -16.23 0.39
C LYS A 406 -27.91 -17.21 -0.28
N THR A 407 -26.63 -16.86 -0.34
CA THR A 407 -25.56 -17.77 -0.79
C THR A 407 -24.89 -18.45 0.41
N ASN A 408 -24.09 -19.49 0.16
CA ASN A 408 -23.23 -20.10 1.18
C ASN A 408 -21.87 -19.42 1.31
N LEU A 409 -21.65 -18.34 0.57
CA LEU A 409 -20.40 -17.60 0.54
C LEU A 409 -20.27 -16.71 1.76
N ARG A 410 -19.04 -16.59 2.25
CA ARG A 410 -18.64 -15.68 3.32
C ARG A 410 -17.38 -14.96 2.89
N ASP A 411 -17.00 -13.92 3.62
CA ASP A 411 -15.70 -13.28 3.45
C ASP A 411 -15.49 -12.75 2.01
N ILE A 412 -16.59 -12.30 1.38
CA ILE A 412 -16.61 -11.93 -0.03
C ILE A 412 -15.93 -10.59 -0.22
N ILE A 413 -15.01 -10.50 -1.17
CA ILE A 413 -14.43 -9.22 -1.60
C ILE A 413 -15.49 -8.49 -2.45
N PRO A 414 -16.12 -7.40 -1.96
CA PRO A 414 -17.34 -6.89 -2.59
C PRO A 414 -17.14 -6.41 -4.04
N ASP A 415 -15.96 -5.88 -4.34
CA ASP A 415 -15.66 -5.32 -5.67
C ASP A 415 -15.42 -6.40 -6.74
N SER A 416 -15.03 -7.62 -6.34
CA SER A 416 -14.89 -8.76 -7.24
C SER A 416 -16.23 -9.46 -7.52
N PHE A 417 -17.21 -9.32 -6.62
CA PHE A 417 -18.47 -10.06 -6.76
C PHE A 417 -19.34 -9.51 -7.89
N LYS A 418 -19.49 -10.27 -8.97
CA LYS A 418 -20.29 -9.93 -10.16
C LYS A 418 -21.29 -11.03 -10.47
N ILE A 419 -22.52 -10.63 -10.81
CA ILE A 419 -23.58 -11.54 -11.23
C ILE A 419 -24.13 -11.16 -12.60
N GLN A 420 -24.71 -12.16 -13.25
CA GLN A 420 -25.53 -12.02 -14.44
C GLN A 420 -26.90 -12.67 -14.20
N VAL A 421 -27.92 -12.12 -14.86
CA VAL A 421 -29.28 -12.67 -14.84
C VAL A 421 -29.67 -13.09 -16.26
N GLY A 422 -30.13 -14.32 -16.38
CA GLY A 422 -30.63 -14.92 -17.60
C GLY A 422 -32.02 -14.39 -17.94
N ARG A 423 -32.18 -13.97 -19.20
CA ARG A 423 -33.46 -13.62 -19.81
C ARG A 423 -33.70 -14.47 -21.05
N LYS A 424 -34.96 -14.56 -21.47
CA LYS A 424 -35.35 -15.25 -22.71
C LYS A 424 -36.06 -14.26 -23.65
N PRO A 425 -35.33 -13.62 -24.59
CA PRO A 425 -35.91 -12.72 -25.58
C PRO A 425 -36.91 -13.43 -26.49
N LYS A 426 -37.83 -12.68 -27.11
CA LYS A 426 -38.81 -13.28 -28.03
C LYS A 426 -38.10 -13.88 -29.25
N GLY A 427 -38.43 -15.13 -29.58
CA GLY A 427 -37.87 -15.83 -30.75
C GLY A 427 -36.52 -16.52 -30.52
N MET A 428 -35.99 -16.54 -29.29
CA MET A 428 -34.76 -17.25 -28.95
C MET A 428 -35.07 -18.56 -28.19
N SER A 429 -34.44 -19.66 -28.61
CA SER A 429 -34.53 -20.96 -27.93
C SER A 429 -33.67 -21.01 -26.66
N SER A 430 -32.51 -20.35 -26.70
CA SER A 430 -31.52 -20.31 -25.62
C SER A 430 -31.67 -19.07 -24.71
N LEU A 431 -31.22 -19.19 -23.46
CA LEU A 431 -31.02 -18.05 -22.56
C LEU A 431 -29.96 -17.09 -23.14
N CYS A 432 -30.13 -15.80 -22.85
CA CYS A 432 -29.05 -14.84 -22.91
C CYS A 432 -28.89 -14.18 -21.53
N TRP A 433 -27.72 -13.64 -21.27
CA TRP A 433 -27.34 -13.14 -19.95
C TRP A 433 -27.16 -11.63 -19.97
N GLU A 434 -27.61 -10.99 -18.90
CA GLU A 434 -27.45 -9.56 -18.68
C GLU A 434 -26.66 -9.33 -17.40
N ASP A 435 -25.66 -8.47 -17.46
CA ASP A 435 -24.90 -8.10 -16.27
C ASP A 435 -25.75 -7.20 -15.38
N TRP A 436 -25.67 -7.46 -14.08
CA TRP A 436 -26.24 -6.57 -13.07
C TRP A 436 -25.10 -5.86 -12.35
N VAL A 437 -25.36 -4.64 -11.89
CA VAL A 437 -24.35 -3.78 -11.26
C VAL A 437 -24.58 -3.78 -9.75
N ARG A 438 -23.51 -4.11 -9.00
CA ARG A 438 -23.52 -3.99 -7.53
C ARG A 438 -23.60 -2.52 -7.15
N VAL A 439 -24.54 -2.19 -6.28
CA VAL A 439 -24.64 -0.88 -5.62
C VAL A 439 -24.63 -1.04 -4.11
N ASP A 440 -24.14 -0.04 -3.39
CA ASP A 440 -24.17 -0.05 -1.92
C ASP A 440 -25.59 0.24 -1.38
N SER A 441 -26.44 0.88 -2.18
CA SER A 441 -27.83 1.20 -1.85
C SER A 441 -28.65 1.52 -3.10
N PHE A 442 -29.96 1.25 -3.06
CA PHE A 442 -30.87 1.62 -4.14
C PHE A 442 -31.29 3.10 -4.19
N ASP A 443 -30.76 3.96 -3.30
CA ASP A 443 -31.16 5.38 -3.19
C ASP A 443 -31.06 6.15 -4.53
N SER A 444 -30.12 5.79 -5.40
CA SER A 444 -29.87 6.43 -6.70
C SER A 444 -30.31 5.56 -7.89
N SER A 445 -31.04 4.46 -7.66
CA SER A 445 -31.44 3.52 -8.72
C SER A 445 -32.79 3.90 -9.31
N ALA A 446 -32.87 3.94 -10.64
CA ALA A 446 -34.12 4.10 -11.36
C ALA A 446 -34.90 2.76 -11.45
N PRO A 447 -36.20 2.79 -11.78
CA PRO A 447 -37.05 1.60 -11.92
C PRO A 447 -36.49 0.46 -12.79
N THR A 448 -35.76 0.79 -13.85
CA THR A 448 -35.24 -0.17 -14.83
C THR A 448 -33.77 -0.52 -14.63
N ASP A 449 -33.11 0.09 -13.64
CA ASP A 449 -31.69 -0.14 -13.41
C ASP A 449 -31.46 -1.55 -12.89
N LYS A 450 -30.58 -2.29 -13.56
CA LYS A 450 -30.21 -3.68 -13.23
C LYS A 450 -29.25 -3.70 -12.05
N HIS A 451 -29.73 -3.31 -10.88
CA HIS A 451 -28.93 -3.15 -9.67
C HIS A 451 -29.22 -4.23 -8.64
N TYR A 452 -28.18 -4.62 -7.89
CA TYR A 452 -28.31 -5.48 -6.72
C TYR A 452 -27.44 -4.96 -5.57
N ILE A 453 -27.83 -5.30 -4.35
CA ILE A 453 -27.03 -5.07 -3.13
C ILE A 453 -26.49 -6.41 -2.69
N LEU A 454 -25.21 -6.45 -2.30
CA LEU A 454 -24.57 -7.59 -1.65
C LEU A 454 -24.32 -7.26 -0.19
N ASN A 455 -24.76 -8.14 0.70
CA ASN A 455 -24.26 -8.23 2.06
C ASN A 455 -23.08 -9.21 2.07
N ASP A 456 -21.88 -8.66 2.10
CA ASP A 456 -20.59 -9.37 2.03
C ASP A 456 -20.31 -10.26 3.25
N ASP A 457 -20.89 -9.94 4.41
CA ASP A 457 -20.75 -10.72 5.65
C ASP A 457 -21.62 -11.99 5.65
N THR A 458 -22.82 -11.91 5.04
CA THR A 458 -23.82 -13.00 5.07
C THR A 458 -24.01 -13.71 3.74
N GLY A 459 -23.45 -13.17 2.66
CA GLY A 459 -23.67 -13.63 1.30
C GLY A 459 -25.10 -13.40 0.77
N GLU A 460 -25.87 -12.49 1.38
CA GLU A 460 -27.23 -12.16 0.95
C GLU A 460 -27.20 -11.15 -0.21
N ILE A 461 -27.90 -11.48 -1.30
CA ILE A 461 -28.12 -10.62 -2.46
C ILE A 461 -29.55 -10.10 -2.40
N ILE A 462 -29.73 -8.80 -2.60
CA ILE A 462 -31.05 -8.14 -2.60
C ILE A 462 -31.24 -7.44 -3.94
N PHE A 463 -32.42 -7.59 -4.53
CA PHE A 463 -32.86 -6.91 -5.76
C PHE A 463 -33.84 -5.77 -5.45
N GLY A 464 -34.09 -4.91 -6.44
CA GLY A 464 -34.98 -3.77 -6.32
C GLY A 464 -36.47 -4.15 -6.25
N ASP A 465 -37.32 -3.14 -6.40
CA ASP A 465 -38.78 -3.23 -6.31
C ASP A 465 -39.52 -2.64 -7.52
N ASN A 466 -38.80 -2.37 -8.62
CA ASN A 466 -39.25 -1.61 -9.79
C ASN A 466 -39.59 -0.13 -9.52
N GLU A 467 -39.40 0.39 -8.32
CA GLU A 467 -39.32 1.84 -8.08
C GLU A 467 -37.86 2.26 -7.92
N ARG A 468 -37.07 1.44 -7.23
CA ARG A 468 -35.66 1.62 -6.94
C ARG A 468 -34.87 0.38 -7.34
N GLY A 469 -34.54 0.30 -8.63
CA GLY A 469 -33.90 -0.86 -9.25
C GLY A 469 -34.91 -1.91 -9.72
N ALA A 470 -34.51 -2.64 -10.76
CA ALA A 470 -35.33 -3.64 -11.42
C ALA A 470 -35.48 -4.93 -10.60
N ILE A 471 -36.59 -5.64 -10.83
CA ILE A 471 -36.81 -7.00 -10.36
C ILE A 471 -36.37 -7.99 -11.46
N PRO A 472 -35.54 -9.01 -11.16
CA PRO A 472 -35.17 -10.02 -12.14
C PRO A 472 -36.38 -10.80 -12.65
N GLN A 473 -36.35 -11.20 -13.93
CA GLN A 473 -37.47 -11.92 -14.53
C GLN A 473 -37.54 -13.35 -13.96
N ASN A 474 -38.73 -13.78 -13.55
CA ASN A 474 -38.99 -15.19 -13.24
C ASN A 474 -39.14 -15.98 -14.55
N LEU A 475 -38.29 -16.99 -14.74
CA LEU A 475 -38.31 -17.91 -15.89
C LEU A 475 -38.71 -19.36 -15.54
N GLY A 476 -39.00 -19.66 -14.27
CA GLY A 476 -39.25 -21.03 -13.80
C GLY A 476 -38.01 -21.94 -13.80
N ILE A 477 -36.81 -21.34 -13.91
CA ILE A 477 -35.51 -22.02 -13.94
C ILE A 477 -34.47 -21.14 -13.25
N ASN A 478 -33.37 -21.75 -12.80
CA ASN A 478 -32.24 -20.99 -12.29
C ASN A 478 -31.69 -20.05 -13.37
N ASN A 479 -31.75 -18.75 -13.09
CA ASN A 479 -31.36 -17.72 -14.03
C ASN A 479 -30.50 -16.63 -13.38
N ILE A 480 -30.02 -16.83 -12.16
CA ILE A 480 -29.11 -15.89 -11.49
C ILE A 480 -27.78 -16.61 -11.28
N SER A 481 -26.70 -16.06 -11.85
CA SER A 481 -25.39 -16.72 -11.86
C SER A 481 -24.28 -15.75 -11.46
N ILE A 482 -23.36 -16.22 -10.62
CA ILE A 482 -22.11 -15.56 -10.28
C ILE A 482 -21.10 -15.79 -11.40
N ILE A 483 -20.49 -14.72 -11.89
CA ILE A 483 -19.45 -14.77 -12.93
C ILE A 483 -18.08 -14.35 -12.43
N SER A 484 -18.02 -13.66 -11.29
CA SER A 484 -16.78 -13.37 -10.58
C SER A 484 -17.06 -13.33 -9.08
N CYS A 485 -16.23 -14.01 -8.30
CA CYS A 485 -16.29 -14.03 -6.85
C CYS A 485 -14.92 -14.41 -6.29
N GLN A 486 -14.36 -13.52 -5.49
CA GLN A 486 -13.15 -13.75 -4.72
C GLN A 486 -13.48 -13.59 -3.24
N THR A 487 -12.89 -14.44 -2.40
CA THR A 487 -13.01 -14.40 -0.94
C THR A 487 -11.64 -14.12 -0.32
N GLY A 488 -11.61 -13.47 0.83
CA GLY A 488 -10.37 -13.16 1.55
C GLY A 488 -10.38 -11.74 2.08
N GLY A 489 -9.19 -11.20 2.35
CA GLY A 489 -9.03 -9.83 2.80
C GLY A 489 -9.54 -9.57 4.21
N MET A 490 -8.81 -10.02 5.22
CA MET A 490 -9.14 -9.82 6.64
C MET A 490 -7.85 -9.86 7.48
N GLU A 491 -7.99 -9.59 8.79
CA GLU A 491 -6.87 -9.72 9.73
C GLU A 491 -6.34 -11.16 9.85
N LYS A 492 -7.17 -12.18 9.60
CA LYS A 492 -6.76 -13.60 9.62
C LYS A 492 -5.74 -13.94 8.53
N GLY A 493 -5.64 -13.13 7.48
CA GLY A 493 -4.59 -13.21 6.47
C GLY A 493 -3.22 -12.75 6.97
N ASN A 494 -3.11 -12.16 8.16
CA ASN A 494 -1.81 -11.79 8.72
C ASN A 494 -1.16 -13.02 9.36
N VAL A 495 -0.28 -13.68 8.60
CA VAL A 495 0.45 -14.89 9.01
C VAL A 495 1.94 -14.58 9.23
N LYS A 496 2.60 -15.37 10.08
CA LYS A 496 4.02 -15.16 10.39
C LYS A 496 4.92 -15.58 9.22
N THR A 497 6.19 -15.19 9.29
CA THR A 497 7.24 -15.65 8.39
C THR A 497 7.20 -17.17 8.21
N ASN A 498 7.31 -17.63 6.96
CA ASN A 498 7.33 -19.05 6.57
C ASN A 498 6.05 -19.85 6.89
N GLU A 499 4.93 -19.20 7.21
CA GLU A 499 3.65 -19.88 7.36
C GLU A 499 2.97 -20.17 6.01
N ILE A 500 3.26 -19.38 4.98
CA ILE A 500 2.93 -19.75 3.60
C ILE A 500 4.01 -20.73 3.13
N ASN A 501 3.66 -22.01 2.98
CA ASN A 501 4.63 -23.09 2.78
C ASN A 501 4.18 -24.21 1.84
N GLU A 502 2.92 -24.21 1.37
CA GLU A 502 2.38 -25.22 0.46
C GLU A 502 1.90 -24.59 -0.86
N ILE A 503 1.96 -25.36 -1.95
CA ILE A 503 1.41 -24.98 -3.27
C ILE A 503 0.22 -25.91 -3.56
N TYR A 504 -1.00 -25.37 -3.66
CA TYR A 504 -2.22 -26.15 -3.92
C TYR A 504 -2.54 -26.24 -5.41
N SER A 505 -1.69 -26.92 -6.17
CA SER A 505 -1.85 -27.02 -7.63
C SER A 505 -1.82 -28.46 -8.15
N GLU A 506 -2.71 -28.74 -9.10
CA GLU A 506 -2.72 -29.98 -9.88
C GLU A 506 -1.87 -29.87 -11.17
N ILE A 507 -1.21 -28.73 -11.41
CA ILE A 507 -0.37 -28.52 -12.59
C ILE A 507 0.93 -29.31 -12.43
N ASP A 508 1.14 -30.31 -13.30
CA ASP A 508 2.28 -31.23 -13.24
C ASP A 508 3.65 -30.53 -13.17
N SER A 509 3.83 -29.42 -13.89
CA SER A 509 5.10 -28.68 -13.90
C SER A 509 5.46 -28.05 -12.54
N LEU A 510 4.47 -27.85 -11.67
CA LEU A 510 4.66 -27.24 -10.34
C LEU A 510 4.83 -28.29 -9.23
N ARG A 511 4.68 -29.57 -9.54
CA ARG A 511 4.64 -30.66 -8.55
C ARG A 511 5.90 -30.81 -7.71
N ASP A 512 7.06 -30.61 -8.33
CA ASP A 512 8.36 -30.73 -7.66
C ASP A 512 8.84 -29.41 -7.03
N ILE A 513 8.15 -28.30 -7.31
CA ILE A 513 8.51 -26.98 -6.79
C ILE A 513 7.98 -26.85 -5.36
N ASN A 514 8.82 -26.36 -4.46
CA ASN A 514 8.44 -26.10 -3.07
C ASN A 514 8.58 -24.61 -2.72
N VAL A 515 7.86 -24.20 -1.68
CA VAL A 515 8.08 -22.88 -1.07
C VAL A 515 9.31 -22.99 -0.18
N LEU A 516 10.34 -22.20 -0.49
CA LEU A 516 11.56 -22.11 0.32
C LEU A 516 11.34 -21.22 1.54
N LYS A 517 10.74 -20.05 1.31
CA LYS A 517 10.51 -19.04 2.33
C LYS A 517 9.39 -18.08 1.96
N SER A 518 8.80 -17.46 2.97
CA SER A 518 7.84 -16.39 2.81
C SER A 518 8.04 -15.30 3.87
N THR A 519 7.93 -14.04 3.46
CA THR A 519 7.89 -12.91 4.41
C THR A 519 6.62 -13.01 5.25
N PRO A 520 6.55 -12.38 6.44
CA PRO A 520 5.27 -12.27 7.14
C PRO A 520 4.24 -11.64 6.19
N ALA A 521 3.02 -12.17 6.23
CA ALA A 521 1.92 -11.57 5.49
C ALA A 521 1.34 -10.44 6.34
N GLU A 522 1.30 -9.23 5.79
CA GLU A 522 0.91 -8.03 6.53
C GLU A 522 -0.05 -7.16 5.73
N GLY A 523 -0.72 -6.23 6.41
CA GLY A 523 -1.66 -5.29 5.80
C GLY A 523 -3.11 -5.80 5.74
N GLY A 524 -3.35 -7.05 6.13
CA GLY A 524 -4.70 -7.60 6.25
C GLY A 524 -5.49 -6.86 7.31
N LYS A 525 -6.65 -6.30 6.95
CA LYS A 525 -7.56 -5.61 7.89
C LYS A 525 -8.99 -5.99 7.61
N ASN A 526 -9.77 -6.14 8.66
CA ASN A 526 -11.21 -6.34 8.54
C ASN A 526 -11.88 -5.09 7.96
N LYS A 527 -13.10 -5.26 7.45
CA LYS A 527 -13.97 -4.15 7.04
C LYS A 527 -14.06 -3.12 8.16
N GLU A 528 -13.92 -1.85 7.80
CA GLU A 528 -13.94 -0.76 8.77
C GLU A 528 -15.31 -0.71 9.48
N SER A 529 -15.30 -0.70 10.81
CA SER A 529 -16.53 -0.56 11.57
C SER A 529 -17.13 0.84 11.38
N ILE A 530 -18.44 0.99 11.58
CA ILE A 530 -19.09 2.31 11.51
C ILE A 530 -18.47 3.29 12.51
N GLN A 531 -18.06 2.82 13.70
CA GLN A 531 -17.41 3.67 14.70
C GLN A 531 -16.02 4.12 14.24
N ASP A 532 -15.23 3.25 13.64
CA ASP A 532 -13.91 3.60 13.11
C ASP A 532 -14.04 4.56 11.93
N ALA A 533 -15.00 4.33 11.03
CA ALA A 533 -15.31 5.24 9.93
C ALA A 533 -15.69 6.64 10.44
N LYS A 534 -16.43 6.75 11.55
CA LYS A 534 -16.74 8.03 12.20
C LYS A 534 -15.50 8.69 12.81
N GLN A 535 -14.61 7.91 13.43
CA GLN A 535 -13.35 8.44 13.94
C GLN A 535 -12.44 8.92 12.81
N ARG A 536 -12.34 8.15 11.72
CA ARG A 536 -11.59 8.52 10.53
C ARG A 536 -12.18 9.77 9.90
N ALA A 537 -13.49 9.89 9.76
CA ALA A 537 -14.15 11.10 9.27
C ALA A 537 -13.74 12.35 10.07
N ARG A 538 -13.65 12.24 11.39
CA ARG A 538 -13.17 13.34 12.26
C ARG A 538 -11.69 13.66 12.06
N ARG A 539 -10.85 12.67 11.74
CA ARG A 539 -9.43 12.87 11.40
C ARG A 539 -9.29 13.49 10.02
N ASP A 540 -10.07 13.02 9.04
CA ASP A 540 -10.09 13.52 7.66
C ASP A 540 -10.51 15.00 7.62
N LEU A 541 -11.44 15.42 8.49
CA LEU A 541 -11.78 16.85 8.68
C LEU A 541 -10.61 17.71 9.19
N LYS A 542 -9.60 17.10 9.83
CA LYS A 542 -8.36 17.78 10.26
C LYS A 542 -7.24 17.62 9.25
N LYS A 543 -7.42 16.84 8.18
CA LYS A 543 -6.39 16.61 7.17
C LYS A 543 -6.13 17.92 6.42
N LEU A 544 -4.85 18.26 6.28
CA LEU A 544 -4.43 19.43 5.54
C LEU A 544 -4.54 19.15 4.05
N TYR A 545 -5.44 19.87 3.37
CA TYR A 545 -5.58 19.84 1.91
C TYR A 545 -4.78 20.97 1.22
N LYS A 546 -4.37 21.98 2.00
CA LYS A 546 -3.56 23.11 1.57
C LYS A 546 -2.62 23.51 2.69
N ALA A 547 -1.45 24.02 2.32
CA ALA A 547 -0.48 24.58 3.25
C ALA A 547 -0.79 26.06 3.45
N VAL A 548 -1.29 26.44 4.63
CA VAL A 548 -1.65 27.83 4.97
C VAL A 548 -0.72 28.39 6.04
N THR A 549 -0.42 27.59 7.07
CA THR A 549 0.49 27.93 8.16
C THR A 549 1.89 27.34 7.95
N CYS A 550 2.89 27.82 8.68
CA CYS A 550 4.25 27.27 8.61
C CYS A 550 4.27 25.80 9.07
N GLU A 551 3.48 25.49 10.08
CA GLU A 551 3.28 24.14 10.60
C GLU A 551 2.67 23.22 9.54
N ASP A 552 1.73 23.71 8.72
CA ASP A 552 1.18 22.92 7.61
C ASP A 552 2.27 22.57 6.58
N TYR A 553 3.12 23.54 6.21
CA TYR A 553 4.24 23.31 5.30
C TYR A 553 5.22 22.28 5.88
N GLU A 554 5.54 22.38 7.17
CA GLU A 554 6.45 21.45 7.85
C GLU A 554 5.87 20.03 7.92
N GLU A 555 4.59 19.87 8.27
CA GLU A 555 3.92 18.56 8.32
C GLU A 555 3.80 17.92 6.93
N ILE A 556 3.41 18.69 5.91
CA ILE A 556 3.34 18.18 4.53
C ILE A 556 4.74 17.82 4.01
N ALA A 557 5.77 18.62 4.34
CA ALA A 557 7.14 18.32 3.95
C ALA A 557 7.64 17.00 4.56
N LYS A 558 7.36 16.73 5.85
CA LYS A 558 7.69 15.46 6.50
C LYS A 558 6.98 14.26 5.85
N MET A 559 5.77 14.46 5.34
CA MET A 559 4.99 13.43 4.64
C MET A 559 5.35 13.26 3.16
N THR A 560 6.41 13.92 2.67
CA THR A 560 6.80 13.81 1.26
C THR A 560 7.09 12.36 0.87
N PRO A 561 6.36 11.80 -0.12
CA PRO A 561 6.57 10.43 -0.55
C PRO A 561 8.00 10.19 -1.04
N GLY A 562 8.59 9.11 -0.55
CA GLY A 562 9.92 8.62 -0.87
C GLY A 562 11.05 9.23 -0.03
N LEU A 563 10.78 10.24 0.81
CA LEU A 563 11.82 10.90 1.60
C LEU A 563 11.80 10.49 3.07
N ARG A 564 12.99 10.46 3.69
CA ARG A 564 13.15 10.39 5.14
C ARG A 564 13.61 11.77 5.63
N VAL A 565 12.67 12.58 6.08
CA VAL A 565 12.95 13.96 6.53
C VAL A 565 13.20 13.93 8.04
N ALA A 566 14.45 14.13 8.46
CA ALA A 566 14.78 14.17 9.88
C ALA A 566 14.36 15.48 10.53
N LYS A 567 14.58 16.61 9.85
CA LYS A 567 14.18 17.92 10.35
C LYS A 567 13.77 18.83 9.20
N VAL A 568 12.77 19.66 9.43
CA VAL A 568 12.31 20.66 8.46
C VAL A 568 11.88 21.93 9.19
N LYS A 569 12.09 23.09 8.56
CA LYS A 569 11.57 24.36 9.02
C LYS A 569 10.98 25.15 7.87
N ALA A 570 9.78 25.70 8.07
CA ALA A 570 9.20 26.70 7.20
C ALA A 570 9.48 28.09 7.77
N ILE A 571 10.04 28.95 6.92
CA ILE A 571 10.44 30.32 7.28
C ILE A 571 9.65 31.27 6.37
N PRO A 572 8.64 31.98 6.91
CA PRO A 572 7.80 32.85 6.12
C PRO A 572 8.56 34.15 5.80
N LEU A 573 8.26 34.71 4.63
CA LEU A 573 8.78 36.00 4.16
C LEU A 573 10.32 36.08 4.15
N TYR A 574 10.98 34.95 3.85
CA TYR A 574 12.42 34.81 3.94
C TYR A 574 13.00 34.25 2.65
N GLU A 575 14.25 34.65 2.37
CA GLU A 575 15.10 34.00 1.38
C GLU A 575 16.54 33.91 1.90
N PRO A 576 17.29 32.85 1.55
CA PRO A 576 18.67 32.70 2.00
C PRO A 576 19.55 33.89 1.60
N GLY A 577 20.25 34.45 2.59
CA GLY A 577 21.14 35.60 2.40
C GLY A 577 20.52 36.95 2.81
N LEU A 578 19.23 36.98 3.13
CA LEU A 578 18.56 38.17 3.66
C LEU A 578 19.13 38.58 5.04
N LYS A 579 19.65 39.80 5.14
CA LYS A 579 20.18 40.35 6.39
C LYS A 579 19.11 41.12 7.15
N GLY A 580 19.10 40.98 8.48
CA GLY A 580 18.20 41.72 9.36
C GLY A 580 16.77 41.17 9.42
N TYR A 581 16.56 39.89 9.07
CA TYR A 581 15.29 39.20 9.34
C TYR A 581 15.02 39.13 10.86
N PRO A 582 13.78 39.33 11.34
CA PRO A 582 12.53 39.48 10.57
C PRO A 582 12.17 40.92 10.15
N THR A 583 13.01 41.92 10.46
CA THR A 583 12.73 43.34 10.11
C THR A 583 12.70 43.53 8.59
N ASN A 584 13.72 43.02 7.90
CA ASN A 584 13.71 42.90 6.44
C ASN A 584 13.09 41.56 6.04
N HIS A 585 12.24 41.56 5.02
CA HIS A 585 11.49 40.39 4.59
C HIS A 585 11.16 40.43 3.09
N VAL A 586 10.83 39.28 2.51
CA VAL A 586 10.43 39.12 1.10
C VAL A 586 8.95 38.76 1.04
N GLU A 587 8.15 39.56 0.35
CA GLU A 587 6.70 39.34 0.28
C GLU A 587 6.34 38.03 -0.43
N ALA A 588 5.27 37.39 0.04
CA ALA A 588 4.65 36.21 -0.57
C ALA A 588 5.59 35.00 -0.79
N LYS A 589 6.74 34.94 -0.09
CA LYS A 589 7.71 33.85 -0.22
C LYS A 589 7.78 33.01 1.04
N VAL A 590 7.85 31.69 0.89
CA VAL A 590 8.09 30.74 1.98
C VAL A 590 9.33 29.92 1.64
N CYS A 591 10.32 29.98 2.53
CA CYS A 591 11.55 29.20 2.43
C CYS A 591 11.42 27.95 3.31
N ILE A 592 11.60 26.78 2.72
CA ILE A 592 11.62 25.49 3.41
C ILE A 592 13.04 25.00 3.47
N VAL A 593 13.51 24.72 4.68
CA VAL A 593 14.86 24.21 4.94
C VAL A 593 14.73 22.79 5.47
N ALA A 594 15.37 21.82 4.83
CA ALA A 594 15.17 20.40 5.15
C ALA A 594 16.48 19.63 5.33
N VAL A 595 16.55 18.84 6.40
CA VAL A 595 17.65 17.96 6.74
C VAL A 595 17.19 16.51 6.52
N PRO A 596 17.86 15.73 5.65
CA PRO A 596 17.52 14.33 5.47
C PRO A 596 17.95 13.52 6.69
N TYR A 597 17.27 12.39 6.93
CA TYR A 597 17.78 11.39 7.84
C TYR A 597 19.01 10.71 7.23
N SER A 598 20.12 10.67 7.96
CA SER A 598 21.39 10.07 7.54
C SER A 598 22.21 9.67 8.76
N THR A 599 23.18 8.78 8.57
CA THR A 599 24.18 8.43 9.59
C THR A 599 25.35 9.41 9.63
N ALA A 600 25.44 10.33 8.66
CA ALA A 600 26.47 11.37 8.63
C ALA A 600 26.26 12.41 9.73
N GLU A 601 27.35 12.94 10.31
CA GLU A 601 27.29 14.04 11.28
C GLU A 601 26.75 15.35 10.67
N LYS A 602 26.89 15.48 9.34
CA LYS A 602 26.41 16.60 8.54
C LYS A 602 25.53 16.09 7.39
N PRO A 603 24.27 15.72 7.64
CA PRO A 603 23.36 15.27 6.59
C PRO A 603 23.11 16.37 5.56
N LEU A 604 23.41 16.12 4.29
CA LEU A 604 23.13 17.07 3.20
C LEU A 604 22.10 16.46 2.25
N PRO A 605 20.99 17.16 1.95
CA PRO A 605 20.03 16.65 0.98
C PRO A 605 20.61 16.69 -0.43
N SER A 606 20.35 15.64 -1.22
CA SER A 606 20.64 15.66 -2.65
C SER A 606 19.73 16.64 -3.39
N LYS A 607 20.07 16.93 -4.65
CA LYS A 607 19.19 17.73 -5.53
C LYS A 607 17.83 17.07 -5.75
N ALA A 608 17.82 15.73 -5.88
CA ALA A 608 16.59 14.97 -6.06
C ALA A 608 15.71 15.03 -4.80
N PHE A 609 16.30 14.99 -3.60
CA PHE A 609 15.57 15.17 -2.34
C PHE A 609 14.83 16.51 -2.30
N LEU A 610 15.54 17.61 -2.57
CA LEU A 610 14.95 18.95 -2.57
C LEU A 610 13.85 19.07 -3.65
N GLU A 611 14.07 18.51 -4.84
CA GLU A 611 13.10 18.55 -5.93
C GLU A 611 11.84 17.71 -5.63
N ASN A 612 11.97 16.52 -5.04
CA ASN A 612 10.83 15.72 -4.62
C ASN A 612 9.98 16.47 -3.58
N MET A 613 10.62 17.08 -2.59
CA MET A 613 9.94 17.92 -1.58
C MET A 613 9.25 19.13 -2.21
N ARG A 614 9.94 19.83 -3.10
CA ARG A 614 9.38 20.97 -3.83
C ARG A 614 8.15 20.56 -4.65
N ARG A 615 8.24 19.49 -5.45
CA ARG A 615 7.12 18.95 -6.25
C ARG A 615 5.95 18.52 -5.40
N HIS A 616 6.21 17.96 -4.21
CA HIS A 616 5.16 17.57 -3.29
C HIS A 616 4.45 18.78 -2.70
N LEU A 617 5.18 19.73 -2.12
CA LEU A 617 4.64 20.96 -1.53
C LEU A 617 3.93 21.87 -2.53
N ASP A 618 4.38 21.90 -3.79
CA ASP A 618 3.75 22.68 -4.87
C ASP A 618 2.28 22.28 -5.11
N LYS A 619 1.90 21.02 -4.84
CA LYS A 619 0.50 20.54 -4.89
C LYS A 619 -0.39 21.20 -3.81
N PHE A 620 0.21 21.63 -2.69
CA PHE A 620 -0.50 22.10 -1.50
C PHE A 620 -0.40 23.60 -1.27
N ARG A 621 0.61 24.29 -1.81
CA ARG A 621 0.78 25.73 -1.61
C ARG A 621 -0.39 26.56 -2.16
N LEU A 622 -0.52 27.78 -1.65
CA LEU A 622 -1.39 28.80 -2.24
C LEU A 622 -0.80 29.32 -3.55
N ILE A 623 -1.65 29.64 -4.52
CA ILE A 623 -1.26 30.04 -5.88
C ILE A 623 -0.31 31.25 -5.86
N THR A 624 -0.55 32.21 -4.98
CA THR A 624 0.19 33.47 -4.87
C THR A 624 1.45 33.37 -4.01
N THR A 625 1.75 32.20 -3.42
CA THR A 625 2.92 32.01 -2.56
C THR A 625 4.06 31.38 -3.36
N GLU A 626 5.20 32.04 -3.44
CA GLU A 626 6.44 31.47 -3.98
C GLU A 626 7.05 30.52 -2.95
N LEU A 627 7.46 29.34 -3.41
CA LEU A 627 8.04 28.29 -2.59
C LEU A 627 9.48 28.04 -3.00
N GLU A 628 10.40 28.15 -2.04
CA GLU A 628 11.81 27.81 -2.23
C GLU A 628 12.20 26.72 -1.22
N VAL A 629 12.77 25.60 -1.71
CA VAL A 629 13.23 24.49 -0.86
C VAL A 629 14.75 24.42 -0.93
N VAL A 630 15.43 24.55 0.21
CA VAL A 630 16.87 24.76 0.28
C VAL A 630 17.54 23.81 1.29
N PRO A 631 18.83 23.49 1.11
CA PRO A 631 19.59 22.77 2.12
C PRO A 631 19.83 23.64 3.37
N PRO A 632 20.07 23.02 4.54
CA PRO A 632 20.48 23.73 5.74
C PRO A 632 21.88 24.32 5.58
N GLU A 633 22.12 25.47 6.21
CA GLU A 633 23.47 26.01 6.34
C GLU A 633 24.09 25.60 7.68
N TYR A 634 25.10 24.74 7.62
CA TYR A 634 25.73 24.21 8.81
C TYR A 634 26.76 25.17 9.41
N VAL A 635 26.64 25.40 10.72
CA VAL A 635 27.58 26.20 11.51
C VAL A 635 28.26 25.29 12.53
N LYS A 636 29.57 25.10 12.37
CA LYS A 636 30.36 24.26 13.28
C LYS A 636 30.57 25.00 14.59
N ILE A 637 30.30 24.37 15.72
CA ILE A 637 30.52 24.97 17.05
C ILE A 637 31.65 24.23 17.77
N THR A 638 32.72 24.97 18.07
CA THR A 638 33.86 24.48 18.85
C THR A 638 33.85 25.11 20.23
N VAL A 639 33.91 24.26 21.27
CA VAL A 639 33.88 24.67 22.67
C VAL A 639 35.25 24.43 23.30
N SER A 640 35.81 25.46 23.91
CA SER A 640 37.00 25.37 24.76
C SER A 640 36.61 25.68 26.20
N ALA A 641 36.75 24.71 27.10
CA ALA A 641 36.32 24.87 28.49
C ALA A 641 37.31 24.29 29.50
N THR A 642 37.45 24.96 30.65
CA THR A 642 38.12 24.42 31.85
C THR A 642 37.07 24.04 32.87
N VAL A 643 36.94 22.73 33.13
CA VAL A 643 35.90 22.14 33.97
C VAL A 643 36.51 21.76 35.32
N VAL A 644 35.89 22.21 36.40
CA VAL A 644 36.32 21.89 37.78
C VAL A 644 35.42 20.80 38.33
N VAL A 645 36.05 19.74 38.83
CA VAL A 645 35.36 18.57 39.39
C VAL A 645 35.61 18.43 40.89
N GLU A 646 34.68 17.74 41.56
CA GLU A 646 34.74 17.50 43.00
C GLU A 646 35.99 16.69 43.38
N GLN A 647 36.44 16.83 44.63
CA GLN A 647 37.57 16.06 45.14
C GLN A 647 37.24 14.57 45.09
N HIS A 648 38.17 13.75 44.58
CA HIS A 648 38.07 12.30 44.40
C HIS A 648 37.25 11.80 43.20
N ILE A 649 36.74 12.69 42.34
CA ILE A 649 36.12 12.30 41.07
C ILE A 649 37.14 12.41 39.92
N ASN A 650 37.32 11.33 39.17
CA ASN A 650 38.11 11.35 37.92
C ASN A 650 37.17 11.39 36.71
N LEU A 651 36.71 12.59 36.37
CA LEU A 651 35.85 12.79 35.20
C LEU A 651 36.66 12.68 33.92
N ASN A 652 36.30 11.73 33.05
CA ASN A 652 36.89 11.64 31.72
C ASN A 652 36.39 12.82 30.85
N SER A 653 37.33 13.61 30.31
CA SER A 653 37.04 14.69 29.35
C SER A 653 36.19 14.23 28.16
N GLN A 654 36.28 12.96 27.76
CA GLN A 654 35.47 12.38 26.68
C GLN A 654 33.98 12.42 27.00
N LYS A 655 33.55 12.19 28.26
CA LYS A 655 32.13 12.30 28.64
C LYS A 655 31.57 13.70 28.38
N VAL A 656 32.37 14.73 28.62
CA VAL A 656 31.99 16.12 28.34
C VAL A 656 31.92 16.37 26.83
N LYS A 657 32.87 15.84 26.06
CA LYS A 657 32.84 15.93 24.60
C LYS A 657 31.62 15.24 24.01
N ASP A 658 31.27 14.05 24.50
CA ASP A 658 30.10 13.28 24.04
C ASP A 658 28.79 14.01 24.36
N ALA A 659 28.67 14.58 25.56
CA ALA A 659 27.50 15.37 25.96
C ALA A 659 27.34 16.66 25.12
N LEU A 660 28.44 17.30 24.74
CA LEU A 660 28.44 18.45 23.82
C LEU A 660 28.12 18.01 22.39
N LYS A 661 28.63 16.85 21.95
CA LYS A 661 28.36 16.28 20.62
C LYS A 661 26.88 15.96 20.45
N GLU A 662 26.27 15.36 21.46
CA GLU A 662 24.83 15.10 21.51
C GLU A 662 24.03 16.40 21.49
N MET A 663 24.36 17.37 22.37
CA MET A 663 23.65 18.65 22.46
C MET A 663 23.71 19.44 21.14
N LEU A 664 24.88 19.48 20.50
CA LEU A 664 25.13 20.21 19.25
C LEU A 664 24.85 19.36 18.01
N SER A 665 24.17 18.22 18.15
CA SER A 665 23.77 17.40 16.99
C SER A 665 22.61 18.08 16.23
N PRO A 666 22.66 18.18 14.89
CA PRO A 666 21.56 18.77 14.11
C PRO A 666 20.27 17.95 14.16
N VAL A 667 20.38 16.62 14.31
CA VAL A 667 19.26 15.67 14.29
C VAL A 667 19.15 14.85 15.58
N GLY A 668 19.94 15.19 16.61
CA GLY A 668 20.01 14.47 17.88
C GLY A 668 20.78 13.15 17.80
N SER A 669 20.80 12.41 18.89
CA SER A 669 21.24 11.00 18.95
C SER A 669 20.09 10.13 19.46
N GLY A 670 19.51 9.29 18.59
CA GLY A 670 18.48 8.31 18.95
C GLY A 670 17.07 8.87 19.16
N GLU A 671 16.18 8.02 19.69
CA GLU A 671 14.71 8.21 19.77
C GLU A 671 14.22 9.36 20.67
N ALA A 672 15.10 10.06 21.40
CA ALA A 672 14.70 10.97 22.49
C ALA A 672 15.29 12.41 22.45
N SER A 673 16.09 12.78 21.45
CA SER A 673 16.60 14.16 21.34
C SER A 673 16.30 14.77 19.96
N GLU A 674 15.58 15.89 19.92
CA GLU A 674 15.20 16.59 18.67
C GLU A 674 16.37 17.34 17.99
N GLY A 675 17.59 17.19 18.51
CA GLY A 675 18.78 17.93 18.08
C GLY A 675 18.66 19.44 18.29
N TRP A 676 19.56 20.20 17.68
CA TRP A 676 19.55 21.66 17.73
C TRP A 676 18.56 22.26 16.72
N ASP A 677 17.86 23.34 17.09
CA ASP A 677 16.84 23.96 16.24
C ASP A 677 17.41 24.97 15.24
N PHE A 678 16.74 25.07 14.10
CA PHE A 678 17.05 26.06 13.07
C PHE A 678 16.98 27.49 13.63
N GLY A 679 18.00 28.29 13.35
CA GLY A 679 18.08 29.68 13.77
C GLY A 679 18.22 29.90 15.28
N ARG A 680 18.21 28.84 16.11
CA ARG A 680 18.35 28.98 17.57
C ARG A 680 19.75 29.45 17.92
N THR A 681 19.81 30.58 18.61
CA THR A 681 21.08 31.17 19.11
C THR A 681 21.78 30.20 20.07
N VAL A 682 23.10 30.05 19.90
CA VAL A 682 23.95 29.27 20.82
C VAL A 682 24.37 30.16 21.97
N TYR A 683 23.64 30.07 23.07
CA TYR A 683 23.97 30.78 24.30
C TYR A 683 25.12 30.08 25.04
N LYS A 684 26.10 30.84 25.52
CA LYS A 684 27.14 30.32 26.43
C LYS A 684 26.53 29.69 27.68
N GLY A 685 25.43 30.25 28.17
CA GLY A 685 24.68 29.74 29.33
C GLY A 685 24.16 28.33 29.12
N ASP A 686 23.68 28.00 27.91
CA ASP A 686 23.17 26.67 27.57
C ASP A 686 24.31 25.64 27.61
N ILE A 687 25.46 25.98 27.01
CA ILE A 687 26.66 25.13 27.00
C ILE A 687 27.19 24.92 28.43
N TYR A 688 27.26 26.00 29.22
CA TYR A 688 27.64 25.92 30.64
C TYR A 688 26.70 25.00 31.41
N GLY A 689 25.38 25.18 31.24
CA GLY A 689 24.35 24.39 31.88
C GLY A 689 24.46 22.90 31.55
N ARG A 690 24.67 22.56 30.27
CA ARG A 690 24.85 21.16 29.84
C ARG A 690 26.08 20.52 30.45
N ILE A 691 27.22 21.23 30.49
CA ILE A 691 28.45 20.72 31.12
C ILE A 691 28.24 20.53 32.63
N LYS A 692 27.55 21.46 33.30
CA LYS A 692 27.27 21.40 34.74
C LYS A 692 26.34 20.25 35.14
N GLN A 693 25.47 19.80 34.24
CA GLN A 693 24.59 18.64 34.49
C GLN A 693 25.34 17.30 34.51
N ILE A 694 26.59 17.26 34.04
CA ILE A 694 27.38 16.03 34.04
C ILE A 694 27.78 15.71 35.48
N GLU A 695 27.49 14.48 35.91
CA GLU A 695 27.81 14.00 37.25
C GLU A 695 29.30 14.20 37.58
N GLY A 696 29.55 14.88 38.71
CA GLY A 696 30.89 15.20 39.21
C GLY A 696 31.48 16.53 38.74
N VAL A 697 30.79 17.28 37.88
CA VAL A 697 31.16 18.67 37.56
C VAL A 697 30.63 19.61 38.64
N GLU A 698 31.52 20.36 39.28
CA GLU A 698 31.12 21.36 40.28
C GLU A 698 30.82 22.71 39.62
N TYR A 699 31.72 23.18 38.77
CA TYR A 699 31.52 24.38 37.95
C TYR A 699 32.48 24.44 36.74
N VAL A 700 32.16 25.27 35.75
CA VAL A 700 33.07 25.60 34.63
C VAL A 700 33.78 26.92 34.94
N ARG A 701 35.11 26.92 34.96
CA ARG A 701 35.93 28.11 35.28
C ARG A 701 36.05 29.07 34.10
N ASP A 702 36.37 28.52 32.94
CA ASP A 702 36.57 29.26 31.69
C ASP A 702 35.75 28.59 30.59
N LEU A 703 34.98 29.37 29.83
CA LEU A 703 34.21 28.87 28.68
C LEU A 703 34.35 29.83 27.51
N LYS A 704 34.86 29.31 26.39
CA LYS A 704 34.93 30.03 25.12
C LYS A 704 34.26 29.20 24.03
N ILE A 705 33.38 29.85 23.29
CA ILE A 705 32.72 29.28 22.11
C ILE A 705 33.28 29.95 20.85
N GLN A 706 33.49 29.16 19.81
CA GLN A 706 33.95 29.58 18.49
C GLN A 706 33.08 28.90 17.44
N PHE A 707 32.91 29.55 16.29
CA PHE A 707 32.18 28.97 15.18
C PHE A 707 32.94 29.04 13.86
N GLU A 708 32.62 28.11 12.96
CA GLU A 708 33.03 28.13 11.55
C GLU A 708 31.76 27.99 10.69
N GLY A 709 31.56 28.89 9.74
CA GLY A 709 30.36 28.94 8.88
C GLY A 709 30.07 30.37 8.40
N ARG A 710 29.18 30.53 7.42
CA ARG A 710 28.82 31.87 6.88
C ARG A 710 27.46 32.39 7.39
N ALA A 711 26.65 31.53 7.99
CA ALA A 711 25.31 31.87 8.47
C ALA A 711 25.21 32.01 10.00
N ALA A 712 26.21 32.64 10.61
CA ALA A 712 26.19 33.01 12.01
C ALA A 712 27.02 34.26 12.29
N GLU A 713 26.65 34.98 13.34
CA GLU A 713 27.31 36.19 13.82
C GLU A 713 27.49 36.12 15.35
N ILE A 714 28.56 36.71 15.89
CA ILE A 714 28.74 36.85 17.34
C ILE A 714 28.09 38.15 17.79
N ASP A 715 27.28 38.08 18.84
CA ASP A 715 26.70 39.26 19.46
C ASP A 715 27.62 39.91 20.51
N SER A 716 27.19 41.06 21.04
CA SER A 716 27.96 41.81 22.04
C SER A 716 28.20 41.04 23.35
N GLY A 717 27.40 40.01 23.66
CA GLY A 717 27.58 39.11 24.81
C GLY A 717 28.54 37.94 24.51
N GLY A 718 28.93 37.79 23.25
CA GLY A 718 29.74 36.70 22.76
C GLY A 718 28.95 35.40 22.53
N ASP A 719 27.62 35.47 22.45
CA ASP A 719 26.76 34.37 22.02
C ASP A 719 26.73 34.30 20.49
N ILE A 720 26.43 33.13 19.92
CA ILE A 720 26.46 32.92 18.47
C ILE A 720 25.03 32.90 17.93
N ARG A 721 24.65 33.97 17.23
CA ARG A 721 23.35 34.11 16.57
C ARG A 721 23.40 33.45 15.21
N LEU A 722 22.49 32.51 14.97
CA LEU A 722 22.37 31.80 13.69
C LEU A 722 21.40 32.53 12.77
N HIS A 723 21.61 32.44 11.45
CA HIS A 723 20.57 32.82 10.50
C HIS A 723 19.38 31.84 10.58
N PRO A 724 18.16 32.24 10.17
CA PRO A 724 16.96 31.42 10.30
C PRO A 724 17.07 30.02 9.66
N HIS A 725 17.77 29.88 8.53
CA HIS A 725 17.97 28.60 7.82
C HIS A 725 19.21 27.82 8.27
N ALA A 726 19.94 28.32 9.27
CA ALA A 726 21.18 27.71 9.74
C ALA A 726 20.94 26.76 10.91
N ILE A 727 21.77 25.73 11.00
CA ILE A 727 21.74 24.72 12.06
C ILE A 727 23.17 24.41 12.50
N VAL A 728 23.35 24.07 13.77
CA VAL A 728 24.70 23.77 14.29
C VAL A 728 25.08 22.32 14.08
N TYR A 729 26.37 22.07 14.09
CA TYR A 729 26.92 20.75 14.35
C TYR A 729 28.15 20.84 15.25
N SER A 730 28.39 19.76 15.99
CA SER A 730 29.52 19.64 16.93
C SER A 730 30.87 19.71 16.21
N GLY A 731 31.77 20.57 16.71
CA GLY A 731 33.17 20.63 16.31
C GLY A 731 34.11 19.83 17.22
N GLU A 732 35.41 20.14 17.13
CA GLU A 732 36.46 19.48 17.92
C GLU A 732 36.66 20.19 19.26
N HIS A 733 36.00 19.70 20.32
CA HIS A 733 36.01 20.34 21.64
C HIS A 733 37.34 20.18 22.40
N LYS A 734 37.78 21.26 23.05
CA LYS A 734 38.99 21.32 23.89
C LYS A 734 38.60 21.43 25.36
N ILE A 735 38.53 20.29 26.05
CA ILE A 735 38.10 20.22 27.45
C ILE A 735 39.29 19.91 28.36
N HIS A 736 39.56 20.79 29.32
CA HIS A 736 40.58 20.60 30.35
C HIS A 736 39.88 20.39 31.69
N VAL A 737 40.13 19.26 32.35
CA VAL A 737 39.52 18.92 33.64
C VAL A 737 40.54 19.17 34.75
N ILE A 738 40.14 19.88 35.80
CA ILE A 738 40.97 20.15 36.98
C ILE A 738 40.23 19.80 38.27
N ASN A 739 40.95 19.29 39.26
CA ASN A 739 40.39 19.02 40.58
C ASN A 739 40.32 20.31 41.39
N LYS A 740 39.29 20.44 42.23
CA LYS A 740 39.18 21.54 43.18
C LYS A 740 40.29 21.47 44.24
N THR A 741 41.34 22.29 44.09
CA THR A 741 42.36 22.49 45.11
C THR A 741 41.84 23.43 46.21
N LYS A 742 42.16 23.14 47.48
CA LYS A 742 41.84 24.04 48.61
C LYS A 742 42.52 25.40 48.39
N VAL A 743 41.74 26.48 48.34
CA VAL A 743 42.21 27.84 48.59
C VAL A 743 42.21 28.07 50.08
#